data_AF-A0A7I8JZW9-F1
#
_entry.id   AF-A0A7I8JZW9-F1
#
_cell.length_a   1.000
_cell.length_b   1.000
_cell.length_c   1.000
_cell.angle_alpha   90.00
_cell.angle_beta   90.00
_cell.angle_gamma   90.00
#
_symmetry.space_group_name_H-M   'P 1'
#
loop_
_entity.id
_entity.type
_entity.pdbx_description
1 polymer ?
#
loop_
_entity_poly.entity_id
_entity_poly.type
_entity_poly.pdbx_seq_one_letter_code
_entity_poly.pdbx_strand_id
1 'polypeptide(L)'
;MGILRWAAPFPLPLLLLLSWLPAMASAQSASCPLNFTLFQKYVDVYKAASDASANGTINVSPCQFTLQGIHLCQAEYLRTSGLFLPALNSSASCWAALQLLLDQIFTDFNPRSACGFKTEWISTGCMNISSRSQFESLAKASSSTVLADVNQTCSGSVSGSTCATCTATITRLNAFLTGPPNGNVSDCTQYPFIYVAGAVNRFGPANEDTALCCFALSANPDTITPSVLSSGGRSGTRGWLFGVIGGVLFLLVVAGIGFWFVVRKRRHRRKRRKKKIVGPDSSRTAAHLEYVGASTTLVRYTFDEIKAATENFSRGHIIGKGGYGNVYRGLLPDGTEVALKRFKNCSAAGDEDFRHEVEVIASVRHVNLVGLRGYCIATTPLEGHQRIIVCDLMKNGSLHDHLFGWASTAREMKLSWPIRQKIAVGTARGIAYLHYGVTPSIIHRDIKASNILLDDEFEPKVADFGLAKFAPEGVSHVSTRVAGTLGYVAPEYALYGQLTERSDVYSFGVLLLELLSGKKPIISSDGEQTSLVTDWAWSLVREGRTLDVIEEGMPELGSSEVMEKYVMVAVLASHPQLYARPLMDKIVKILETDLVVPTIPDRPIPLTSNLMDIEKSVSSSGSGHLSSFSGYQSFALGKDDTATTTE
;
A
#
# COMPACT_ATOMS: atom_id res chain seq x y z
N MET A 1 53.13 -60.02 16.11
CA MET A 1 54.26 -59.89 17.06
C MET A 1 54.83 -58.48 16.91
N GLY A 2 55.18 -57.70 17.94
CA GLY A 2 54.97 -57.86 19.38
C GLY A 2 55.68 -56.77 20.19
N ILE A 3 55.03 -56.34 21.29
CA ILE A 3 55.60 -56.22 22.66
C ILE A 3 56.58 -55.06 23.01
N LEU A 4 56.04 -54.14 23.86
CA LEU A 4 56.63 -53.37 24.99
C LEU A 4 57.95 -52.53 24.81
N ARG A 5 57.88 -51.21 25.10
CA ARG A 5 58.44 -50.45 26.28
C ARG A 5 60.00 -50.40 26.40
N TRP A 6 60.66 -49.34 26.88
CA TRP A 6 60.26 -48.16 27.70
C TRP A 6 60.68 -46.83 26.96
N ALA A 7 61.19 -45.69 27.47
CA ALA A 7 61.62 -45.17 28.79
C ALA A 7 61.48 -43.60 28.87
N ALA A 8 62.40 -42.88 29.56
CA ALA A 8 62.45 -41.42 29.82
C ALA A 8 63.94 -40.97 30.04
N PRO A 9 64.36 -39.67 30.18
CA PRO A 9 63.58 -38.48 30.59
C PRO A 9 63.87 -37.12 29.87
N PHE A 10 63.28 -36.06 30.46
CA PHE A 10 63.21 -34.60 30.18
C PHE A 10 64.56 -33.81 30.04
N PRO A 11 64.59 -32.50 29.62
CA PRO A 11 63.49 -31.51 29.57
C PRO A 11 63.31 -30.59 28.32
N LEU A 12 62.07 -30.09 28.20
CA LEU A 12 61.53 -28.74 27.82
C LEU A 12 62.47 -27.56 27.41
N PRO A 13 61.96 -26.48 26.75
CA PRO A 13 60.69 -26.31 26.01
C PRO A 13 60.77 -25.53 24.67
N LEU A 14 59.77 -25.68 23.79
CA LEU A 14 59.15 -24.54 23.08
C LEU A 14 57.68 -24.82 22.73
N LEU A 15 56.96 -23.79 22.28
CA LEU A 15 55.50 -23.67 22.28
C LEU A 15 54.82 -23.95 20.94
N LEU A 16 53.50 -24.18 21.02
CA LEU A 16 52.48 -24.01 19.96
C LEU A 16 52.51 -24.97 18.75
N LEU A 17 51.75 -26.08 18.84
CA LEU A 17 50.86 -26.58 17.78
C LEU A 17 49.93 -27.68 18.31
N LEU A 18 48.62 -27.40 18.35
CA LEU A 18 47.43 -28.24 18.62
C LEU A 18 46.35 -27.30 19.22
N SER A 19 45.04 -27.43 18.95
CA SER A 19 44.32 -28.31 18.02
C SER A 19 43.05 -27.63 17.50
N TRP A 20 42.70 -27.85 16.23
CA TRP A 20 41.37 -27.53 15.72
C TRP A 20 40.42 -28.72 15.95
N LEU A 21 39.78 -28.72 17.11
CA LEU A 21 38.52 -29.43 17.33
C LEU A 21 37.43 -28.39 17.52
N PRO A 22 36.31 -28.44 16.77
CA PRO A 22 35.18 -27.58 17.05
C PRO A 22 34.61 -27.98 18.42
N ALA A 23 34.82 -27.13 19.42
CA ALA A 23 34.16 -27.31 20.70
C ALA A 23 32.65 -27.31 20.46
N MET A 24 31.97 -28.38 20.83
CA MET A 24 30.51 -28.36 20.97
C MET A 24 30.18 -27.45 22.16
N ALA A 25 30.15 -26.14 21.89
CA ALA A 25 29.64 -25.15 22.81
C ALA A 25 28.18 -25.49 23.09
N SER A 26 27.93 -26.13 24.24
CA SER A 26 26.59 -26.24 24.76
C SER A 26 26.06 -24.81 24.91
N ALA A 27 25.00 -24.50 24.16
CA ALA A 27 24.40 -23.19 24.17
C ALA A 27 23.71 -22.98 25.53
N GLN A 28 24.49 -22.54 26.53
CA GLN A 28 23.98 -22.15 27.83
C GLN A 28 22.97 -21.02 27.58
N SER A 29 21.69 -21.34 27.78
CA SER A 29 20.60 -20.38 27.70
C SER A 29 20.84 -19.29 28.74
N ALA A 30 21.17 -18.09 28.28
CA ALA A 30 21.42 -16.98 29.18
C ALA A 30 20.14 -16.68 29.98
N SER A 31 20.28 -16.26 31.24
CA SER A 31 19.15 -15.77 32.03
C SER A 31 18.47 -14.60 31.32
N CYS A 32 17.16 -14.47 31.48
CA CYS A 32 16.46 -13.32 30.92
C CYS A 32 16.86 -12.03 31.67
N PRO A 33 17.28 -10.95 30.99
CA PRO A 33 17.60 -9.69 31.63
C PRO A 33 16.41 -8.71 31.67
N LEU A 34 15.25 -9.07 31.08
CA LEU A 34 14.03 -8.27 31.16
C LEU A 34 13.37 -8.43 32.54
N ASN A 35 13.16 -7.32 33.25
CA ASN A 35 12.53 -7.34 34.57
C ASN A 35 11.01 -7.40 34.48
N PHE A 36 10.46 -8.61 34.33
CA PHE A 36 9.00 -8.82 34.26
C PHE A 36 8.26 -8.59 35.59
N THR A 37 8.95 -8.42 36.74
CA THR A 37 8.26 -8.03 37.99
C THR A 37 7.56 -6.66 37.87
N LEU A 38 8.04 -5.80 36.96
CA LEU A 38 7.42 -4.52 36.62
C LEU A 38 6.01 -4.68 36.02
N PHE A 39 5.73 -5.83 35.39
CA PHE A 39 4.45 -6.14 34.77
C PHE A 39 3.44 -6.79 35.73
N GLN A 40 3.90 -7.41 36.82
CA GLN A 40 3.06 -8.11 37.82
C GLN A 40 1.89 -7.23 38.30
N LYS A 41 2.13 -5.94 38.62
CA LYS A 41 1.05 -5.06 39.11
C LYS A 41 -0.11 -4.86 38.11
N TYR A 42 0.15 -5.02 36.81
CA TYR A 42 -0.89 -4.98 35.77
C TYR A 42 -1.56 -6.35 35.59
N VAL A 43 -0.82 -7.44 35.77
CA VAL A 43 -1.35 -8.82 35.84
C VAL A 43 -2.33 -8.95 37.02
N ASP A 44 -1.98 -8.42 38.19
CA ASP A 44 -2.82 -8.44 39.40
C ASP A 44 -4.14 -7.68 39.20
N VAL A 45 -4.08 -6.50 38.56
CA VAL A 45 -5.26 -5.67 38.25
C VAL A 45 -6.12 -6.29 37.16
N TYR A 46 -5.51 -6.89 36.12
CA TYR A 46 -6.22 -7.65 35.11
C TYR A 46 -6.94 -8.86 35.74
N LYS A 47 -6.27 -9.57 36.65
CA LYS A 47 -6.84 -10.70 37.40
C LYS A 47 -8.04 -10.28 38.24
N ALA A 48 -7.88 -9.25 39.08
CA ALA A 48 -8.94 -8.76 39.94
C ALA A 48 -10.17 -8.28 39.14
N ALA A 49 -9.95 -7.63 37.99
CA ALA A 49 -11.04 -7.26 37.08
C ALA A 49 -11.72 -8.49 36.46
N SER A 50 -10.96 -9.52 36.06
CA SER A 50 -11.49 -10.75 35.47
C SER A 50 -12.31 -11.55 36.47
N ASP A 51 -11.80 -11.73 37.69
CA ASP A 51 -12.45 -12.47 38.78
C ASP A 51 -13.72 -11.74 39.28
N ALA A 52 -13.73 -10.39 39.25
CA ALA A 52 -14.92 -9.60 39.57
C ALA A 52 -16.01 -9.63 38.48
N SER A 53 -15.66 -9.95 37.24
CA SER A 53 -16.55 -9.79 36.07
C SER A 53 -17.33 -11.06 35.72
N ALA A 54 -18.11 -11.57 36.67
CA ALA A 54 -18.91 -12.79 36.55
C ALA A 54 -20.00 -12.79 35.45
N ASN A 55 -20.12 -11.72 34.64
CA ASN A 55 -21.00 -11.65 33.47
C ASN A 55 -20.59 -10.59 32.42
N GLY A 56 -19.33 -10.13 32.40
CA GLY A 56 -18.87 -9.05 31.51
C GLY A 56 -17.53 -9.35 30.85
N THR A 57 -17.47 -9.36 29.52
CA THR A 57 -16.22 -9.57 28.78
C THR A 57 -15.27 -8.38 28.92
N ILE A 58 -14.13 -8.56 29.58
CA ILE A 58 -13.02 -7.61 29.49
C ILE A 58 -12.55 -7.58 28.04
N ASN A 59 -12.73 -6.45 27.38
CA ASN A 59 -12.59 -6.33 25.93
C ASN A 59 -11.14 -6.00 25.51
N VAL A 60 -10.17 -6.71 26.12
CA VAL A 60 -8.72 -6.54 25.91
C VAL A 60 -8.15 -7.87 25.41
N SER A 61 -7.45 -7.84 24.28
CA SER A 61 -6.84 -9.05 23.71
C SER A 61 -5.67 -9.55 24.58
N PRO A 62 -5.63 -10.83 24.99
CA PRO A 62 -4.50 -11.42 25.71
C PRO A 62 -3.17 -11.23 24.98
N CYS A 63 -3.17 -11.30 23.64
CA CYS A 63 -2.01 -11.04 22.81
C CYS A 63 -1.54 -9.58 22.88
N GLN A 64 -2.48 -8.62 22.91
CA GLN A 64 -2.14 -7.20 23.04
C GLN A 64 -1.65 -6.86 24.45
N PHE A 65 -2.28 -7.42 25.49
CA PHE A 65 -1.85 -7.26 26.88
C PHE A 65 -0.43 -7.80 27.10
N THR A 66 -0.15 -9.01 26.59
CA THR A 66 1.19 -9.62 26.59
C THR A 66 2.21 -8.73 25.87
N LEU A 67 1.86 -8.21 24.70
CA LEU A 67 2.73 -7.37 23.88
C LEU A 67 3.13 -6.07 24.61
N GLN A 68 2.16 -5.37 25.19
CA GLN A 68 2.43 -4.14 25.94
C GLN A 68 3.25 -4.39 27.22
N GLY A 69 3.07 -5.56 27.87
CA GLY A 69 3.94 -6.01 28.95
C GLY A 69 5.40 -6.23 28.53
N ILE A 70 5.63 -6.75 27.32
CA ILE A 70 6.98 -6.88 26.75
C ILE A 70 7.59 -5.49 26.50
N HIS A 71 6.85 -4.55 25.90
CA HIS A 71 7.35 -3.19 25.63
C HIS A 71 7.69 -2.41 26.90
N LEU A 72 6.86 -2.53 27.94
CA LEU A 72 7.12 -2.00 29.28
C LEU A 72 8.47 -2.49 29.83
N CYS A 73 8.73 -3.79 29.74
CA CYS A 73 9.97 -4.40 30.24
C CYS A 73 11.19 -4.09 29.34
N GLN A 74 11.01 -3.97 28.02
CA GLN A 74 12.04 -3.50 27.09
C GLN A 74 12.41 -2.02 27.36
N ALA A 75 11.45 -1.17 27.75
CA ALA A 75 11.73 0.22 28.13
C ALA A 75 12.54 0.32 29.42
N GLU A 76 12.28 -0.53 30.41
CA GLU A 76 13.08 -0.57 31.64
C GLU A 76 14.47 -1.18 31.39
N TYR A 77 14.56 -2.16 30.48
CA TYR A 77 15.85 -2.67 30.02
C TYR A 77 16.67 -1.61 29.27
N LEU A 78 16.04 -0.77 28.43
CA LEU A 78 16.69 0.38 27.79
C LEU A 78 17.15 1.43 28.80
N ARG A 79 16.34 1.68 29.85
CA ARG A 79 16.66 2.62 30.93
C ARG A 79 17.88 2.18 31.76
N THR A 80 18.01 0.87 32.00
CA THR A 80 19.04 0.30 32.89
C THR A 80 20.31 -0.18 32.18
N SER A 81 20.21 -0.65 30.93
CA SER A 81 21.35 -1.18 30.15
C SER A 81 21.77 -0.32 28.96
N GLY A 82 20.92 0.61 28.51
CA GLY A 82 21.13 1.35 27.26
C GLY A 82 20.83 0.54 25.99
N LEU A 83 20.31 -0.69 26.11
CA LEU A 83 19.94 -1.57 25.00
C LEU A 83 18.42 -1.75 24.88
N PHE A 84 17.89 -1.75 23.67
CA PHE A 84 16.45 -1.94 23.41
C PHE A 84 16.00 -3.39 23.64
N LEU A 85 16.86 -4.36 23.34
CA LEU A 85 16.49 -5.78 23.26
C LEU A 85 17.52 -6.68 23.95
N PRO A 86 17.07 -7.75 24.62
CA PRO A 86 17.94 -8.74 25.25
C PRO A 86 18.70 -9.56 24.20
N ALA A 87 19.78 -10.24 24.61
CA ALA A 87 20.60 -11.04 23.70
C ALA A 87 19.85 -12.28 23.19
N LEU A 88 20.08 -12.66 21.93
CA LEU A 88 19.35 -13.74 21.25
C LEU A 88 19.39 -15.11 21.97
N ASN A 89 20.48 -15.40 22.69
CA ASN A 89 20.65 -16.61 23.51
C ASN A 89 19.86 -16.61 24.84
N SER A 90 19.23 -15.49 25.22
CA SER A 90 18.33 -15.36 26.37
C SER A 90 16.84 -15.44 26.01
N SER A 91 16.51 -15.43 24.70
CA SER A 91 15.12 -15.32 24.21
C SER A 91 14.18 -16.38 24.81
N ALA A 92 14.60 -17.64 24.83
CA ALA A 92 13.80 -18.74 25.38
C ALA A 92 13.55 -18.57 26.89
N SER A 93 14.58 -18.13 27.64
CA SER A 93 14.49 -17.81 29.07
C SER A 93 13.53 -16.65 29.33
N CYS A 94 13.46 -15.65 28.45
CA CYS A 94 12.52 -14.55 28.57
C CYS A 94 11.07 -14.97 28.30
N TRP A 95 10.82 -15.83 27.31
CA TRP A 95 9.48 -16.40 27.12
C TRP A 95 9.06 -17.29 28.30
N ALA A 96 9.98 -18.05 28.91
CA ALA A 96 9.69 -18.84 30.10
C ALA A 96 9.35 -17.94 31.31
N ALA A 97 10.12 -16.87 31.55
CA ALA A 97 9.86 -15.92 32.63
C ALA A 97 8.52 -15.18 32.46
N LEU A 98 8.13 -14.85 31.22
CA LEU A 98 6.84 -14.24 30.91
C LEU A 98 5.66 -15.22 31.02
N GLN A 99 5.84 -16.48 30.64
CA GLN A 99 4.79 -17.51 30.74
C GLN A 99 4.31 -17.67 32.20
N LEU A 100 5.25 -17.70 33.17
CA LEU A 100 4.95 -17.77 34.61
C LEU A 100 4.11 -16.60 35.18
N LEU A 101 3.95 -15.52 34.42
CA LEU A 101 3.05 -14.40 34.74
C LEU A 101 1.70 -14.54 34.04
N LEU A 102 1.70 -14.98 32.77
CA LEU A 102 0.48 -15.19 31.99
C LEU A 102 -0.35 -16.37 32.52
N ASP A 103 0.30 -17.43 33.01
CA ASP A 103 -0.33 -18.59 33.64
C ASP A 103 -1.15 -18.21 34.89
N GLN A 104 -0.90 -17.02 35.47
CA GLN A 104 -1.65 -16.51 36.62
C GLN A 104 -3.03 -15.94 36.24
N ILE A 105 -3.26 -15.61 34.96
CA ILE A 105 -4.46 -14.89 34.46
C ILE A 105 -5.13 -15.54 33.25
N PHE A 106 -4.43 -16.39 32.49
CA PHE A 106 -4.95 -17.02 31.29
C PHE A 106 -4.72 -18.54 31.30
N THR A 107 -5.78 -19.33 31.46
CA THR A 107 -5.74 -20.79 31.33
C THR A 107 -5.38 -21.20 29.89
N ASP A 108 -4.46 -22.15 29.75
CA ASP A 108 -4.00 -22.74 28.48
C ASP A 108 -3.47 -21.75 27.42
N PHE A 109 -3.14 -20.51 27.81
CA PHE A 109 -2.67 -19.47 26.90
C PHE A 109 -1.14 -19.43 26.80
N ASN A 110 -0.60 -19.92 25.69
CA ASN A 110 0.79 -19.70 25.29
C ASN A 110 0.82 -18.66 24.17
N PRO A 111 1.42 -17.46 24.36
CA PRO A 111 1.37 -16.40 23.36
C PRO A 111 2.14 -16.74 22.08
N ARG A 112 3.07 -17.69 22.11
CA ARG A 112 3.82 -18.11 20.91
C ARG A 112 2.95 -18.91 19.93
N SER A 113 2.04 -19.76 20.43
CA SER A 113 1.06 -20.46 19.60
C SER A 113 -0.19 -19.62 19.34
N ALA A 114 -0.75 -18.98 20.38
CA ALA A 114 -2.02 -18.24 20.28
C ALA A 114 -1.90 -16.91 19.51
N CYS A 115 -0.75 -16.24 19.56
CA CYS A 115 -0.51 -14.96 18.90
C CYS A 115 0.48 -15.05 17.72
N GLY A 116 0.97 -16.26 17.42
CA GLY A 116 1.97 -16.51 16.38
C GLY A 116 3.36 -15.92 16.66
N PHE A 117 3.67 -15.57 17.92
CA PHE A 117 4.95 -14.96 18.27
C PHE A 117 6.09 -15.99 18.19
N LYS A 118 7.12 -15.72 17.37
CA LYS A 118 8.32 -16.56 17.34
C LYS A 118 9.23 -16.31 18.54
N THR A 119 10.01 -17.31 18.92
CA THR A 119 10.86 -17.26 20.12
C THR A 119 11.92 -16.15 20.03
N GLU A 120 12.51 -15.94 18.86
CA GLU A 120 13.53 -14.93 18.58
C GLU A 120 13.02 -13.48 18.64
N TRP A 121 11.72 -13.23 18.42
CA TRP A 121 11.17 -11.87 18.27
C TRP A 121 11.17 -11.01 19.54
N ILE A 122 11.44 -11.60 20.70
CA ILE A 122 11.67 -10.84 21.94
C ILE A 122 13.07 -10.20 21.99
N SER A 123 13.98 -10.66 21.12
CA SER A 123 15.40 -10.27 21.04
C SER A 123 15.82 -9.71 19.65
N THR A 124 14.95 -9.82 18.64
CA THR A 124 15.17 -9.25 17.29
C THR A 124 14.13 -8.16 16.99
N GLY A 125 14.55 -6.99 16.51
CA GLY A 125 13.64 -5.87 16.23
C GLY A 125 14.09 -4.98 15.07
N CYS A 126 13.68 -3.71 15.10
CA CYS A 126 13.80 -2.78 13.98
C CYS A 126 15.24 -2.53 13.51
N MET A 127 15.50 -2.71 12.21
CA MET A 127 16.72 -2.26 11.50
C MET A 127 18.07 -2.64 12.14
N ASN A 128 18.12 -3.73 12.92
CA ASN A 128 19.26 -4.12 13.76
C ASN A 128 19.72 -3.04 14.77
N ILE A 129 18.86 -2.07 15.10
CA ILE A 129 19.09 -1.07 16.14
C ILE A 129 18.99 -1.79 17.49
N SER A 130 20.11 -1.88 18.20
CA SER A 130 20.21 -2.54 19.51
C SER A 130 20.42 -1.56 20.66
N SER A 131 21.00 -0.38 20.44
CA SER A 131 21.33 0.59 21.51
C SER A 131 20.63 1.95 21.40
N ARG A 132 20.49 2.62 22.55
CA ARG A 132 20.12 4.04 22.65
C ARG A 132 20.96 4.94 21.74
N SER A 133 22.28 4.72 21.71
CA SER A 133 23.20 5.56 20.94
C SER A 133 23.05 5.41 19.42
N GLN A 134 22.71 4.21 18.92
CA GLN A 134 22.38 3.98 17.52
C GLN A 134 21.04 4.63 17.13
N PHE A 135 20.02 4.49 17.98
CA PHE A 135 18.72 5.12 17.74
C PHE A 135 18.84 6.65 17.70
N GLU A 136 19.56 7.23 18.66
CA GLU A 136 19.80 8.68 18.70
C GLU A 136 20.66 9.20 17.53
N SER A 137 21.64 8.43 17.03
CA SER A 137 22.46 8.87 15.89
C SER A 137 21.67 8.84 14.58
N LEU A 138 20.86 7.80 14.35
CA LEU A 138 19.94 7.70 13.21
C LEU A 138 18.88 8.82 13.24
N ALA A 139 18.29 9.09 14.41
CA ALA A 139 17.35 10.18 14.58
C ALA A 139 17.99 11.55 14.25
N LYS A 140 19.20 11.83 14.77
CA LYS A 140 19.95 13.08 14.49
C LYS A 140 20.33 13.22 13.02
N ALA A 141 20.66 12.11 12.35
CA ALA A 141 20.98 12.09 10.91
C ALA A 141 19.74 12.34 10.03
N SER A 142 18.55 11.90 10.45
CA SER A 142 17.31 12.17 9.73
C SER A 142 16.74 13.56 10.01
N SER A 143 16.79 14.04 11.26
CA SER A 143 16.34 15.38 11.61
C SER A 143 16.96 15.89 12.92
N SER A 144 17.64 17.03 12.84
CA SER A 144 18.34 17.64 13.97
C SER A 144 17.42 18.14 15.09
N THR A 145 16.15 18.44 14.80
CA THR A 145 15.20 18.99 15.81
C THR A 145 14.33 17.93 16.48
N VAL A 146 14.04 16.79 15.83
CA VAL A 146 13.02 15.84 16.33
C VAL A 146 13.33 15.31 17.74
N LEU A 147 14.59 15.03 18.07
CA LEU A 147 14.94 14.63 19.44
C LEU A 147 14.79 15.77 20.47
N ALA A 148 14.98 17.02 20.07
CA ALA A 148 14.76 18.18 20.94
C ALA A 148 13.26 18.38 21.18
N ASP A 149 12.43 18.30 20.12
CA ASP A 149 10.97 18.35 20.20
C ASP A 149 10.44 17.24 21.14
N VAL A 150 10.92 15.99 20.97
CA VAL A 150 10.59 14.85 21.82
C VAL A 150 11.00 15.10 23.27
N ASN A 151 12.23 15.57 23.52
CA ASN A 151 12.71 15.83 24.88
C ASN A 151 11.93 16.96 25.57
N GLN A 152 11.61 18.04 24.85
CA GLN A 152 10.79 19.14 25.35
C GLN A 152 9.36 18.69 25.69
N THR A 153 8.78 17.78 24.91
CA THR A 153 7.38 17.35 25.08
C THR A 153 7.22 16.21 26.09
N CYS A 154 8.15 15.26 26.14
CA CYS A 154 7.97 13.96 26.81
C CYS A 154 8.82 13.75 28.08
N SER A 155 9.75 14.64 28.42
CA SER A 155 10.58 14.49 29.63
C SER A 155 9.83 14.75 30.95
N GLY A 156 8.66 15.41 30.90
CA GLY A 156 7.81 15.77 32.04
C GLY A 156 6.86 14.66 32.53
N SER A 157 5.75 15.05 33.18
CA SER A 157 4.64 14.11 33.44
C SER A 157 3.77 14.04 32.19
N VAL A 158 3.37 12.82 31.83
CA VAL A 158 2.62 12.51 30.61
C VAL A 158 1.18 12.07 30.94
N SER A 159 0.53 12.78 31.84
CA SER A 159 -0.88 12.58 32.22
C SER A 159 -1.84 13.36 31.30
N GLY A 160 -2.96 12.73 30.93
CA GLY A 160 -4.07 13.39 30.22
C GLY A 160 -3.65 14.11 28.92
N SER A 161 -3.73 15.44 28.91
CA SER A 161 -3.42 16.24 27.72
C SER A 161 -1.92 16.27 27.36
N THR A 162 -1.00 16.13 28.32
CA THR A 162 0.44 16.07 27.99
C THR A 162 0.81 14.73 27.34
N CYS A 163 0.07 13.65 27.64
CA CYS A 163 0.19 12.39 26.91
C CYS A 163 -0.11 12.58 25.42
N ALA A 164 -1.24 13.23 25.08
CA ALA A 164 -1.65 13.43 23.69
C ALA A 164 -0.61 14.23 22.88
N THR A 165 -0.02 15.28 23.48
CA THR A 165 1.06 16.04 22.84
C THR A 165 2.34 15.20 22.71
N CYS A 166 2.71 14.43 23.74
CA CYS A 166 3.89 13.58 23.72
C CYS A 166 3.77 12.47 22.66
N THR A 167 2.67 11.72 22.64
CA THR A 167 2.44 10.63 21.67
C THR A 167 2.38 11.13 20.22
N ALA A 168 1.77 12.31 19.98
CA ALA A 168 1.84 12.96 18.67
C ALA A 168 3.30 13.22 18.25
N THR A 169 4.14 13.76 19.13
CA THR A 169 5.55 14.00 18.85
C THR A 169 6.36 12.69 18.71
N ILE A 170 6.04 11.63 19.47
CA ILE A 170 6.64 10.29 19.32
C ILE A 170 6.47 9.76 17.89
N THR A 171 5.28 9.90 17.28
CA THR A 171 5.05 9.35 15.93
C THR A 171 5.97 9.93 14.85
N ARG A 172 6.55 11.12 15.06
CA ARG A 172 7.53 11.72 14.13
C ARG A 172 8.86 10.95 14.08
N LEU A 173 9.19 10.17 15.12
CA LEU A 173 10.36 9.29 15.11
C LEU A 173 10.21 8.11 14.14
N ASN A 174 8.98 7.71 13.77
CA ASN A 174 8.78 6.64 12.78
C ASN A 174 9.29 7.01 11.37
N ALA A 175 9.52 8.31 11.08
CA ALA A 175 9.92 8.78 9.76
C ALA A 175 11.29 8.25 9.27
N PHE A 176 12.18 7.85 10.19
CA PHE A 176 13.49 7.26 9.85
C PHE A 176 13.56 5.74 10.07
N LEU A 177 12.50 5.12 10.60
CA LEU A 177 12.44 3.70 10.91
C LEU A 177 11.83 2.92 9.73
N THR A 178 12.59 2.87 8.63
CA THR A 178 12.17 2.33 7.32
C THR A 178 12.24 0.81 7.18
N GLY A 179 12.61 0.10 8.25
CA GLY A 179 12.65 -1.37 8.25
C GLY A 179 11.26 -2.01 8.14
N PRO A 180 11.18 -3.27 7.64
CA PRO A 180 9.93 -4.02 7.68
C PRO A 180 9.48 -4.27 9.13
N PRO A 181 8.16 -4.48 9.37
CA PRO A 181 7.67 -4.89 10.68
C PRO A 181 8.18 -6.30 11.01
N ASN A 182 9.20 -6.37 11.87
CA ASN A 182 9.88 -7.61 12.26
C ASN A 182 9.06 -8.44 13.25
N GLY A 183 7.97 -9.02 12.73
CA GLY A 183 6.98 -9.75 13.51
C GLY A 183 6.12 -8.84 14.39
N ASN A 184 5.27 -9.46 15.21
CA ASN A 184 4.27 -8.76 16.05
C ASN A 184 4.77 -8.43 17.47
N VAL A 185 6.09 -8.44 17.73
CA VAL A 185 6.66 -8.26 19.08
C VAL A 185 7.54 -7.01 19.19
N SER A 186 8.56 -6.86 18.35
CA SER A 186 9.56 -5.79 18.48
C SER A 186 9.69 -4.95 17.20
N ASP A 187 8.55 -4.54 16.63
CA ASP A 187 8.50 -3.84 15.35
C ASP A 187 8.95 -2.35 15.42
N CYS A 188 9.18 -1.77 14.24
CA CYS A 188 9.67 -0.39 14.09
C CYS A 188 8.75 0.71 14.66
N THR A 189 7.45 0.46 14.81
CA THR A 189 6.49 1.45 15.35
C THR A 189 6.57 1.60 16.87
N GLN A 190 7.09 0.58 17.57
CA GLN A 190 7.11 0.52 19.04
C GLN A 190 8.43 1.05 19.63
N TYR A 191 9.53 0.97 18.87
CA TYR A 191 10.84 1.50 19.23
C TYR A 191 10.78 2.97 19.75
N PRO A 192 10.05 3.91 19.13
CA PRO A 192 9.87 5.26 19.66
C PRO A 192 9.21 5.36 21.04
N PHE A 193 8.25 4.49 21.36
CA PHE A 193 7.57 4.48 22.66
C PHE A 193 8.48 3.87 23.74
N ILE A 194 9.18 2.78 23.41
CA ILE A 194 10.22 2.18 24.24
C ILE A 194 11.34 3.21 24.52
N TYR A 195 11.78 3.94 23.50
CA TYR A 195 12.75 5.02 23.63
C TYR A 195 12.27 6.14 24.55
N VAL A 196 11.04 6.65 24.37
CA VAL A 196 10.57 7.74 25.23
C VAL A 196 10.38 7.28 26.67
N ALA A 197 9.73 6.14 26.91
CA ALA A 197 9.51 5.64 28.27
C ALA A 197 10.82 5.33 29.00
N GLY A 198 11.78 4.66 28.33
CA GLY A 198 13.05 4.27 28.95
C GLY A 198 14.07 5.39 29.04
N ALA A 199 14.24 6.18 27.98
CA ALA A 199 15.43 7.02 27.75
C ALA A 199 15.18 8.54 27.76
N VAL A 200 13.92 9.00 27.66
CA VAL A 200 13.54 10.44 27.66
C VAL A 200 12.72 10.82 28.89
N ASN A 201 11.74 10.02 29.27
CA ASN A 201 10.87 10.34 30.39
C ASN A 201 11.61 10.16 31.72
N ARG A 202 11.65 11.22 32.53
CA ARG A 202 12.37 11.22 33.81
C ARG A 202 11.79 10.23 34.82
N PHE A 203 10.48 10.00 34.80
CA PHE A 203 9.79 9.08 35.71
C PHE A 203 9.92 7.61 35.30
N GLY A 204 10.19 7.33 34.02
CA GLY A 204 10.43 5.98 33.50
C GLY A 204 9.17 5.13 33.31
N PRO A 205 9.29 3.90 32.76
CA PRO A 205 8.15 3.03 32.47
C PRO A 205 7.46 2.50 33.74
N ALA A 206 8.11 2.52 34.89
CA ALA A 206 7.52 2.14 36.17
C ALA A 206 6.38 3.06 36.63
N ASN A 207 6.39 4.32 36.19
CA ASN A 207 5.38 5.32 36.51
C ASN A 207 4.09 5.09 35.71
N GLU A 208 2.95 5.27 36.37
CA GLU A 208 1.63 4.88 35.84
C GLU A 208 1.15 5.80 34.71
N ASP A 209 1.39 7.12 34.78
CA ASP A 209 1.15 8.01 33.64
C ASP A 209 1.95 7.54 32.42
N THR A 210 3.22 7.17 32.62
CA THR A 210 4.13 6.78 31.54
C THR A 210 3.74 5.43 30.93
N ALA A 211 3.38 4.45 31.75
CA ALA A 211 2.91 3.13 31.30
C ALA A 211 1.54 3.20 30.59
N LEU A 212 0.62 4.01 31.12
CA LEU A 212 -0.68 4.25 30.48
C LEU A 212 -0.52 5.01 29.16
N CYS A 213 0.35 6.02 29.12
CA CYS A 213 0.55 6.85 27.94
C CYS A 213 1.34 6.15 26.82
N CYS A 214 2.40 5.40 27.16
CA CYS A 214 3.26 4.74 26.16
C CYS A 214 2.78 3.34 25.79
N PHE A 215 2.12 2.62 26.70
CA PHE A 215 1.79 1.19 26.54
C PHE A 215 0.33 0.84 26.85
N ALA A 216 -0.55 1.82 27.10
CA ALA A 216 -1.95 1.62 27.47
C ALA A 216 -2.19 0.73 28.71
N LEU A 217 -1.19 0.57 29.59
CA LEU A 217 -1.29 -0.25 30.81
C LEU A 217 -1.80 0.60 31.99
N SER A 218 -2.97 0.24 32.53
CA SER A 218 -3.58 0.88 33.71
C SER A 218 -3.45 0.00 34.95
N ALA A 219 -3.01 0.58 36.07
CA ALA A 219 -3.08 -0.04 37.40
C ALA A 219 -4.41 0.24 38.12
N ASN A 220 -5.34 0.98 37.50
CA ASN A 220 -6.66 1.29 38.04
C ASN A 220 -7.76 0.55 37.25
N PRO A 221 -8.55 -0.34 37.90
CA PRO A 221 -9.60 -1.11 37.24
C PRO A 221 -10.76 -0.27 36.69
N ASP A 222 -11.12 0.86 37.33
CA ASP A 222 -12.17 1.77 36.82
C ASP A 222 -11.78 2.43 35.48
N THR A 223 -10.50 2.39 35.12
CA THR A 223 -9.98 2.93 33.86
C THR A 223 -9.98 1.88 32.73
N ILE A 224 -10.37 0.62 33.01
CA ILE A 224 -10.49 -0.46 32.01
C ILE A 224 -11.82 -0.32 31.24
N THR A 225 -11.96 0.80 30.54
CA THR A 225 -12.99 1.05 29.52
C THR A 225 -12.31 1.32 28.18
N PRO A 226 -12.93 0.95 27.04
CA PRO A 226 -12.27 0.96 25.72
C PRO A 226 -12.11 2.36 25.10
N SER A 227 -11.90 3.39 25.93
CA SER A 227 -11.91 4.81 25.58
C SER A 227 -10.57 5.53 25.72
N VAL A 228 -9.47 4.83 26.06
CA VAL A 228 -8.10 5.41 26.00
C VAL A 228 -7.52 5.34 24.56
N LEU A 229 -8.15 4.58 23.66
CA LEU A 229 -7.94 4.62 22.21
C LEU A 229 -8.84 5.65 21.49
N SER A 230 -9.21 6.74 22.18
CA SER A 230 -9.95 7.87 21.59
C SER A 230 -9.67 9.18 22.32
N SER A 231 -9.40 10.25 21.58
CA SER A 231 -9.17 11.59 22.14
C SER A 231 -10.47 12.39 22.27
N GLY A 232 -10.78 12.91 23.47
CA GLY A 232 -11.89 13.87 23.64
C GLY A 232 -12.64 13.77 24.97
N GLY A 233 -12.05 14.23 26.07
CA GLY A 233 -12.72 14.26 27.38
C GLY A 233 -13.74 15.41 27.53
N ARG A 234 -14.81 15.21 28.31
CA ARG A 234 -15.69 16.30 28.77
C ARG A 234 -16.60 15.96 29.96
N SER A 235 -16.27 16.47 31.15
CA SER A 235 -17.19 16.79 32.26
C SER A 235 -16.38 17.49 33.36
N GLY A 236 -16.86 18.50 34.09
CA GLY A 236 -18.13 19.23 33.99
C GLY A 236 -18.35 20.10 35.25
N THR A 237 -19.35 20.98 35.24
CA THR A 237 -19.85 21.65 36.46
C THR A 237 -21.26 22.20 36.23
N ARG A 238 -22.17 22.03 37.20
CA ARG A 238 -23.55 22.58 37.16
C ARG A 238 -23.63 23.82 38.05
N GLY A 239 -24.33 24.86 37.59
CA GLY A 239 -24.56 26.07 38.39
C GLY A 239 -25.32 27.22 37.72
N TRP A 240 -25.40 27.28 36.38
CA TRP A 240 -25.91 28.46 35.65
C TRP A 240 -27.07 28.17 34.66
N LEU A 241 -27.69 27.00 34.73
CA LEU A 241 -28.52 26.47 33.64
C LEU A 241 -29.77 27.31 33.31
N PHE A 242 -30.43 27.88 34.33
CA PHE A 242 -31.75 28.52 34.14
C PHE A 242 -31.69 29.89 33.46
N GLY A 243 -30.67 30.71 33.72
CA GLY A 243 -30.49 32.00 33.03
C GLY A 243 -30.08 31.85 31.57
N VAL A 244 -29.17 30.90 31.29
CA VAL A 244 -28.64 30.69 29.93
C VAL A 244 -29.71 30.16 28.98
N ILE A 245 -30.55 29.21 29.42
CA ILE A 245 -31.62 28.66 28.56
C ILE A 245 -32.59 29.75 28.10
N GLY A 246 -33.02 30.65 29.01
CA GLY A 246 -33.90 31.77 28.65
C GLY A 246 -33.26 32.74 27.65
N GLY A 247 -32.00 33.14 27.89
CA GLY A 247 -31.25 34.03 26.99
C GLY A 247 -31.00 33.42 25.61
N VAL A 248 -30.65 32.14 25.55
CA VAL A 248 -30.44 31.41 24.29
C VAL A 248 -31.75 31.25 23.51
N LEU A 249 -32.87 30.93 24.19
CA LEU A 249 -34.17 30.82 23.51
C LEU A 249 -34.61 32.16 22.91
N PHE A 250 -34.43 33.27 23.64
CA PHE A 250 -34.70 34.61 23.14
C PHE A 250 -33.82 34.97 21.94
N LEU A 251 -32.51 34.72 22.01
CA LEU A 251 -31.58 34.96 20.90
C LEU A 251 -31.92 34.11 19.67
N LEU A 252 -32.34 32.85 19.83
CA LEU A 252 -32.77 31.98 18.73
C LEU A 252 -34.08 32.49 18.08
N VAL A 253 -35.03 32.98 18.86
CA VAL A 253 -36.27 33.61 18.32
C VAL A 253 -35.94 34.89 17.56
N VAL A 254 -35.10 35.77 18.11
CA VAL A 254 -34.65 37.01 17.43
C VAL A 254 -33.87 36.69 16.15
N ALA A 255 -32.97 35.70 16.19
CA ALA A 255 -32.24 35.24 15.01
C ALA A 255 -33.17 34.62 13.95
N GLY A 256 -34.18 33.84 14.35
CA GLY A 256 -35.20 33.28 13.46
C GLY A 256 -36.05 34.34 12.78
N ILE A 257 -36.53 35.35 13.53
CA ILE A 257 -37.26 36.51 12.99
C ILE A 257 -36.37 37.32 12.03
N GLY A 258 -35.12 37.58 12.41
CA GLY A 258 -34.12 38.25 11.57
C GLY A 258 -33.84 37.48 10.27
N PHE A 259 -33.65 36.18 10.34
CA PHE A 259 -33.46 35.30 9.18
C PHE A 259 -34.69 35.29 8.28
N TRP A 260 -35.90 35.20 8.84
CA TRP A 260 -37.16 35.30 8.09
C TRP A 260 -37.28 36.65 7.36
N PHE A 261 -36.93 37.76 8.02
CA PHE A 261 -36.89 39.08 7.40
C PHE A 261 -35.84 39.17 6.28
N VAL A 262 -34.65 38.59 6.47
CA VAL A 262 -33.59 38.52 5.45
C VAL A 262 -34.04 37.67 4.26
N VAL A 263 -34.68 36.51 4.47
CA VAL A 263 -35.22 35.65 3.41
C VAL A 263 -36.36 36.35 2.66
N ARG A 264 -37.29 37.03 3.36
CA ARG A 264 -38.37 37.81 2.75
C ARG A 264 -37.82 38.98 1.91
N LYS A 265 -36.84 39.71 2.44
CA LYS A 265 -36.13 40.81 1.74
C LYS A 265 -35.32 40.31 0.54
N ARG A 266 -34.67 39.14 0.64
CA ARG A 266 -33.96 38.46 -0.48
C ARG A 266 -34.94 37.95 -1.55
N ARG A 267 -36.10 37.37 -1.19
CA ARG A 267 -37.15 36.96 -2.14
C ARG A 267 -37.73 38.16 -2.90
N HIS A 268 -38.05 39.28 -2.23
CA HIS A 268 -38.48 40.51 -2.90
C HIS A 268 -37.39 41.12 -3.82
N ARG A 269 -36.11 41.13 -3.39
CA ARG A 269 -35.00 41.58 -4.24
C ARG A 269 -34.78 40.68 -5.47
N ARG A 270 -34.93 39.35 -5.33
CA ARG A 270 -34.89 38.42 -6.49
C ARG A 270 -36.01 38.69 -7.50
N LYS A 271 -37.25 38.97 -7.06
CA LYS A 271 -38.34 39.36 -7.97
C LYS A 271 -38.08 40.67 -8.74
N ARG A 272 -37.29 41.62 -8.19
CA ARG A 272 -36.89 42.85 -8.90
C ARG A 272 -35.66 42.71 -9.81
N ARG A 273 -34.79 41.70 -9.60
CA ARG A 273 -33.58 41.50 -10.43
C ARG A 273 -33.81 40.82 -11.79
N LYS A 274 -34.95 40.15 -12.02
CA LYS A 274 -35.29 39.56 -13.34
C LYS A 274 -35.70 40.57 -14.43
N LYS A 275 -35.48 41.89 -14.25
CA LYS A 275 -35.98 42.93 -15.17
C LYS A 275 -34.98 44.03 -15.57
N LYS A 276 -33.66 43.81 -15.39
CA LYS A 276 -32.59 44.62 -16.00
C LYS A 276 -31.40 43.74 -16.40
N ILE A 277 -31.11 43.71 -17.69
CA ILE A 277 -29.90 43.24 -18.38
C ILE A 277 -29.49 44.37 -19.36
N VAL A 278 -28.26 44.35 -19.89
CA VAL A 278 -27.59 45.35 -20.78
C VAL A 278 -26.77 46.42 -20.03
N GLY A 279 -25.53 46.64 -20.49
CA GLY A 279 -24.56 47.65 -20.02
C GLY A 279 -23.16 47.07 -19.71
N PRO A 280 -22.07 47.46 -20.40
CA PRO A 280 -20.75 46.81 -20.32
C PRO A 280 -19.64 47.63 -19.60
N ASP A 281 -18.44 47.03 -19.53
CA ASP A 281 -17.11 47.58 -19.16
C ASP A 281 -16.90 48.09 -17.71
N SER A 282 -15.73 47.95 -17.05
CA SER A 282 -14.49 47.14 -17.26
C SER A 282 -13.73 47.06 -15.89
N SER A 283 -12.51 46.53 -15.65
CA SER A 283 -11.44 45.94 -16.49
C SER A 283 -10.48 45.05 -15.66
N ARG A 284 -9.72 44.16 -16.33
CA ARG A 284 -8.31 43.74 -16.06
C ARG A 284 -7.83 43.44 -14.61
N THR A 285 -8.02 42.20 -14.14
CA THR A 285 -6.99 41.38 -13.43
C THR A 285 -7.36 39.88 -13.27
N ALA A 286 -8.11 39.31 -14.22
CA ALA A 286 -8.59 37.92 -14.14
C ALA A 286 -8.54 37.21 -15.51
N ALA A 287 -7.34 36.78 -15.94
CA ALA A 287 -7.15 36.20 -17.27
C ALA A 287 -5.98 35.19 -17.34
N HIS A 288 -6.09 34.06 -16.61
CA HIS A 288 -5.29 32.86 -16.90
C HIS A 288 -5.81 31.52 -16.32
N LEU A 289 -6.77 31.51 -15.38
CA LEU A 289 -7.16 30.30 -14.63
C LEU A 289 -8.63 29.86 -14.79
N GLU A 290 -9.38 30.44 -15.73
CA GLU A 290 -10.84 30.21 -15.86
C GLU A 290 -11.24 29.62 -17.23
N TYR A 291 -10.46 28.67 -17.77
CA TYR A 291 -10.77 27.98 -19.05
C TYR A 291 -11.27 26.53 -18.89
N VAL A 292 -11.03 25.88 -17.75
CA VAL A 292 -11.41 24.46 -17.53
C VAL A 292 -12.74 24.31 -16.75
N GLY A 293 -13.19 25.34 -16.03
CA GLY A 293 -14.31 25.25 -15.08
C GLY A 293 -15.73 25.26 -15.66
N ALA A 294 -15.92 25.06 -16.97
CA ALA A 294 -17.12 25.53 -17.68
C ALA A 294 -17.91 24.51 -18.54
N SER A 295 -17.86 23.19 -18.25
CA SER A 295 -18.98 22.26 -18.57
C SER A 295 -18.77 20.84 -18.00
N THR A 296 -19.11 20.61 -16.73
CA THR A 296 -19.28 19.25 -16.19
C THR A 296 -20.68 19.06 -15.62
N THR A 297 -21.40 18.06 -16.11
CA THR A 297 -22.75 17.69 -15.64
C THR A 297 -22.70 16.85 -14.36
N LEU A 298 -21.74 17.14 -13.48
CA LEU A 298 -21.35 16.27 -12.37
C LEU A 298 -22.27 16.46 -11.16
N VAL A 299 -23.04 15.43 -10.82
CA VAL A 299 -24.01 15.49 -9.72
C VAL A 299 -23.30 15.21 -8.38
N ARG A 300 -23.39 16.15 -7.42
CA ARG A 300 -23.05 15.86 -6.02
C ARG A 300 -24.26 15.22 -5.33
N TYR A 301 -24.22 13.92 -5.15
CA TYR A 301 -25.22 13.16 -4.39
C TYR A 301 -24.99 13.33 -2.88
N THR A 302 -26.07 13.24 -2.12
CA THR A 302 -26.03 13.06 -0.67
C THR A 302 -25.75 11.60 -0.30
N PHE A 303 -25.30 11.38 0.94
CA PHE A 303 -25.10 10.02 1.44
C PHE A 303 -26.41 9.25 1.54
N ASP A 304 -27.52 9.91 1.91
CA ASP A 304 -28.82 9.27 2.07
C ASP A 304 -29.46 8.85 0.73
N GLU A 305 -29.27 9.62 -0.36
CA GLU A 305 -29.66 9.20 -1.71
C GLU A 305 -28.90 7.94 -2.14
N ILE A 306 -27.59 7.88 -1.90
CA ILE A 306 -26.77 6.69 -2.19
C ILE A 306 -27.15 5.50 -1.30
N LYS A 307 -27.46 5.76 -0.02
CA LYS A 307 -27.88 4.75 0.96
C LYS A 307 -29.25 4.17 0.58
N ALA A 308 -30.16 4.98 0.05
CA ALA A 308 -31.43 4.51 -0.53
C ALA A 308 -31.17 3.68 -1.80
N ALA A 309 -30.39 4.21 -2.76
CA ALA A 309 -30.11 3.57 -4.04
C ALA A 309 -29.40 2.21 -3.93
N THR A 310 -28.73 1.91 -2.81
CA THR A 310 -27.97 0.67 -2.58
C THR A 310 -28.59 -0.24 -1.51
N GLU A 311 -29.83 0.01 -1.10
CA GLU A 311 -30.50 -0.70 0.01
C GLU A 311 -29.65 -0.75 1.28
N ASN A 312 -29.20 0.41 1.75
CA ASN A 312 -28.28 0.56 2.88
C ASN A 312 -26.94 -0.19 2.68
N PHE A 313 -26.37 -0.10 1.47
CA PHE A 313 -25.16 -0.84 1.08
C PHE A 313 -25.29 -2.36 1.28
N SER A 314 -26.45 -2.92 0.90
CA SER A 314 -26.78 -4.34 1.03
C SER A 314 -25.68 -5.25 0.46
N ARG A 315 -25.40 -6.37 1.15
CA ARG A 315 -24.40 -7.34 0.68
C ARG A 315 -24.78 -7.98 -0.66
N GLY A 316 -26.08 -8.10 -0.95
CA GLY A 316 -26.57 -8.60 -2.24
C GLY A 316 -26.35 -7.63 -3.40
N HIS A 317 -26.14 -6.34 -3.10
CA HIS A 317 -25.86 -5.31 -4.09
C HIS A 317 -24.35 -5.15 -4.41
N ILE A 318 -23.44 -5.93 -3.78
CA ILE A 318 -22.00 -5.82 -4.04
C ILE A 318 -21.63 -6.53 -5.35
N ILE A 319 -21.27 -5.74 -6.37
CA ILE A 319 -20.77 -6.21 -7.67
C ILE A 319 -19.25 -6.23 -7.77
N GLY A 320 -18.53 -5.59 -6.84
CA GLY A 320 -17.06 -5.61 -6.83
C GLY A 320 -16.46 -5.41 -5.43
N LYS A 321 -15.32 -6.06 -5.17
CA LYS A 321 -14.58 -5.96 -3.89
C LYS A 321 -13.08 -5.82 -4.18
N GLY A 322 -12.45 -4.76 -3.67
CA GLY A 322 -11.01 -4.55 -3.84
C GLY A 322 -10.37 -3.86 -2.63
N GLY A 323 -9.05 -3.65 -2.69
CA GLY A 323 -8.32 -2.96 -1.61
C GLY A 323 -8.82 -1.53 -1.38
N TYR A 324 -9.07 -0.79 -2.45
CA TYR A 324 -9.48 0.62 -2.40
C TYR A 324 -10.94 0.85 -1.97
N GLY A 325 -11.82 -0.16 -2.09
CA GLY A 325 -13.25 0.03 -1.87
C GLY A 325 -14.10 -1.22 -2.11
N ASN A 326 -15.42 -1.03 -2.01
CA ASN A 326 -16.43 -1.96 -2.53
C ASN A 326 -17.23 -1.23 -3.62
N VAL A 327 -17.63 -1.92 -4.67
CA VAL A 327 -18.52 -1.41 -5.72
C VAL A 327 -19.89 -2.03 -5.54
N TYR A 328 -20.91 -1.20 -5.47
CA TYR A 328 -22.31 -1.59 -5.35
C TYR A 328 -23.06 -1.28 -6.64
N ARG A 329 -23.93 -2.20 -7.09
CA ARG A 329 -25.04 -1.84 -7.98
C ARG A 329 -26.05 -1.03 -7.17
N GLY A 330 -26.65 -0.02 -7.79
CA GLY A 330 -27.77 0.70 -7.19
C GLY A 330 -28.70 1.28 -8.24
N LEU A 331 -29.88 1.69 -7.79
CA LEU A 331 -30.94 2.25 -8.62
C LEU A 331 -31.23 3.69 -8.17
N LEU A 332 -31.04 4.66 -9.07
CA LEU A 332 -31.36 6.06 -8.78
C LEU A 332 -32.88 6.31 -8.79
N PRO A 333 -33.38 7.40 -8.17
CA PRO A 333 -34.81 7.70 -8.11
C PRO A 333 -35.51 7.92 -9.46
N ASP A 334 -34.76 8.06 -10.55
CA ASP A 334 -35.25 8.15 -11.93
C ASP A 334 -35.31 6.79 -12.66
N GLY A 335 -34.91 5.70 -11.97
CA GLY A 335 -34.82 4.34 -12.54
C GLY A 335 -33.49 4.02 -13.21
N THR A 336 -32.49 4.92 -13.20
CA THR A 336 -31.16 4.62 -13.75
C THR A 336 -30.40 3.62 -12.88
N GLU A 337 -29.91 2.54 -13.48
CA GLU A 337 -28.93 1.65 -12.85
C GLU A 337 -27.52 2.24 -12.89
N VAL A 338 -26.82 2.20 -11.75
CA VAL A 338 -25.50 2.81 -11.56
C VAL A 338 -24.55 1.91 -10.76
N ALA A 339 -23.25 2.11 -10.97
CA ALA A 339 -22.18 1.51 -10.17
C ALA A 339 -21.65 2.55 -9.16
N LEU A 340 -21.68 2.22 -7.87
CA LEU A 340 -21.27 3.10 -6.77
C LEU A 340 -20.03 2.54 -6.09
N LYS A 341 -18.85 3.10 -6.38
CA LYS A 341 -17.58 2.74 -5.73
C LYS A 341 -17.44 3.51 -4.41
N ARG A 342 -17.67 2.83 -3.30
CA ARG A 342 -17.47 3.34 -1.93
C ARG A 342 -16.03 3.04 -1.47
N PHE A 343 -15.27 4.09 -1.21
CA PHE A 343 -13.86 3.98 -0.81
C PHE A 343 -13.70 3.59 0.66
N LYS A 344 -12.57 2.97 0.99
CA LYS A 344 -12.17 2.58 2.35
C LYS A 344 -11.22 3.61 2.97
N ASN A 345 -11.09 3.60 4.29
CA ASN A 345 -10.06 4.33 5.07
C ASN A 345 -9.91 5.82 4.71
N CYS A 346 -11.00 6.50 4.39
CA CYS A 346 -10.98 7.91 4.02
C CYS A 346 -10.77 8.81 5.25
N SER A 347 -9.97 9.87 5.11
CA SER A 347 -9.84 10.94 6.10
C SER A 347 -9.98 12.32 5.44
N ALA A 348 -10.63 13.27 6.11
CA ALA A 348 -11.00 14.57 5.54
C ALA A 348 -9.83 15.41 5.02
N ALA A 349 -8.59 15.11 5.43
CA ALA A 349 -7.37 15.77 4.98
C ALA A 349 -7.12 15.68 3.46
N GLY A 350 -7.72 14.69 2.77
CA GLY A 350 -7.62 14.53 1.31
C GLY A 350 -8.93 14.80 0.56
N ASP A 351 -9.87 15.58 1.11
CA ASP A 351 -11.16 15.85 0.46
C ASP A 351 -11.02 16.76 -0.77
N GLU A 352 -10.17 17.78 -0.70
CA GLU A 352 -9.93 18.69 -1.82
C GLU A 352 -9.16 17.99 -2.95
N ASP A 353 -8.16 17.15 -2.63
CA ASP A 353 -7.46 16.31 -3.61
C ASP A 353 -8.43 15.38 -4.34
N PHE A 354 -9.24 14.62 -3.59
CA PHE A 354 -10.23 13.72 -4.17
C PHE A 354 -11.30 14.47 -4.97
N ARG A 355 -11.76 15.63 -4.48
CA ARG A 355 -12.69 16.49 -5.22
C ARG A 355 -12.08 16.92 -6.55
N HIS A 356 -10.84 17.41 -6.54
CA HIS A 356 -10.17 17.90 -7.73
C HIS A 356 -9.93 16.78 -8.75
N GLU A 357 -9.44 15.61 -8.31
CA GLU A 357 -9.30 14.42 -9.15
C GLU A 357 -10.64 14.02 -9.77
N VAL A 358 -11.72 13.93 -8.97
CA VAL A 358 -13.08 13.62 -9.43
C VAL A 358 -13.64 14.66 -10.40
N GLU A 359 -13.39 15.96 -10.19
CA GLU A 359 -13.86 17.03 -11.07
C GLU A 359 -13.14 17.03 -12.42
N VAL A 360 -11.87 16.64 -12.47
CA VAL A 360 -11.14 16.46 -13.74
C VAL A 360 -11.55 15.14 -14.42
N ILE A 361 -11.66 14.02 -13.70
CA ILE A 361 -12.17 12.75 -14.26
C ILE A 361 -13.58 12.94 -14.86
N ALA A 362 -14.38 13.89 -14.36
CA ALA A 362 -15.71 14.22 -14.87
C ALA A 362 -15.72 15.08 -16.16
N SER A 363 -14.61 15.74 -16.50
CA SER A 363 -14.46 16.47 -17.77
C SER A 363 -13.99 15.56 -18.90
N VAL A 364 -13.25 14.49 -18.57
CA VAL A 364 -12.84 13.41 -19.49
C VAL A 364 -14.09 12.71 -20.05
N ARG A 365 -14.28 12.74 -21.38
CA ARG A 365 -15.41 12.10 -22.06
C ARG A 365 -14.97 11.43 -23.36
N HIS A 366 -15.03 10.10 -23.38
CA HIS A 366 -14.66 9.30 -24.54
C HIS A 366 -15.47 7.99 -24.58
N VAL A 367 -15.77 7.48 -25.78
CA VAL A 367 -16.65 6.31 -25.99
C VAL A 367 -16.11 5.01 -25.36
N ASN A 368 -14.80 4.94 -25.11
CA ASN A 368 -14.13 3.82 -24.46
C ASN A 368 -13.64 4.10 -23.03
N LEU A 369 -14.22 5.08 -22.32
CA LEU A 369 -13.97 5.34 -20.89
C LEU A 369 -15.30 5.27 -20.12
N VAL A 370 -15.27 4.87 -18.85
CA VAL A 370 -16.48 4.83 -18.01
C VAL A 370 -16.96 6.24 -17.69
N GLY A 371 -18.24 6.52 -17.98
CA GLY A 371 -18.90 7.79 -17.66
C GLY A 371 -19.05 8.02 -16.15
N LEU A 372 -18.45 9.10 -15.66
CA LEU A 372 -18.62 9.58 -14.29
C LEU A 372 -19.86 10.48 -14.19
N ARG A 373 -20.90 10.00 -13.50
CA ARG A 373 -22.15 10.75 -13.28
C ARG A 373 -22.08 11.70 -12.09
N GLY A 374 -21.40 11.29 -11.02
CA GLY A 374 -21.44 12.03 -9.77
C GLY A 374 -20.56 11.46 -8.67
N TYR A 375 -20.62 12.13 -7.51
CA TYR A 375 -19.87 11.74 -6.32
C TYR A 375 -20.62 12.14 -5.05
N CYS A 376 -20.22 11.53 -3.93
CA CYS A 376 -20.58 11.95 -2.59
C CYS A 376 -19.31 12.09 -1.75
N ILE A 377 -19.20 13.22 -1.05
CA ILE A 377 -18.29 13.42 0.09
C ILE A 377 -19.17 13.80 1.27
N ALA A 378 -19.12 13.00 2.34
CA ALA A 378 -19.91 13.18 3.55
C ALA A 378 -19.14 12.70 4.80
N THR A 379 -19.53 13.19 5.97
CA THR A 379 -19.12 12.63 7.26
C THR A 379 -20.37 12.41 8.10
N THR A 380 -20.56 11.18 8.56
CA THR A 380 -21.74 10.74 9.32
C THR A 380 -21.31 10.25 10.71
N PRO A 381 -22.18 10.35 11.74
CA PRO A 381 -21.81 9.90 13.09
C PRO A 381 -21.62 8.39 13.25
N LEU A 382 -22.24 7.58 12.38
CA LEU A 382 -22.25 6.11 12.48
C LEU A 382 -21.33 5.44 11.47
N GLU A 383 -21.33 5.90 10.22
CA GLU A 383 -20.49 5.36 9.14
C GLU A 383 -19.17 6.12 8.98
N GLY A 384 -18.93 7.19 9.75
CA GLY A 384 -17.71 7.98 9.70
C GLY A 384 -17.59 8.80 8.42
N HIS A 385 -16.35 9.01 7.96
CA HIS A 385 -16.06 9.80 6.76
C HIS A 385 -16.15 8.94 5.48
N GLN A 386 -16.80 9.47 4.45
CA GLN A 386 -17.32 8.71 3.32
C GLN A 386 -17.04 9.42 1.99
N ARG A 387 -16.38 8.69 1.07
CA ARG A 387 -16.18 9.08 -0.33
C ARG A 387 -16.74 8.00 -1.24
N ILE A 388 -17.56 8.42 -2.21
CA ILE A 388 -18.25 7.51 -3.13
C ILE A 388 -18.26 8.14 -4.52
N ILE A 389 -17.87 7.37 -5.53
CA ILE A 389 -17.99 7.70 -6.95
C ILE A 389 -19.21 6.97 -7.53
N VAL A 390 -19.97 7.65 -8.40
CA VAL A 390 -21.18 7.12 -9.07
C VAL A 390 -20.99 7.17 -10.57
N CYS A 391 -20.95 6.00 -11.21
CA CYS A 391 -20.76 5.83 -12.65
C CYS A 391 -21.94 5.07 -13.29
N ASP A 392 -22.01 5.07 -14.62
CA ASP A 392 -22.85 4.14 -15.37
C ASP A 392 -22.54 2.67 -15.02
N LEU A 393 -23.57 1.83 -14.97
CA LEU A 393 -23.43 0.39 -14.77
C LEU A 393 -23.21 -0.33 -16.11
N MET A 394 -22.12 -1.09 -16.21
CA MET A 394 -21.77 -1.88 -17.40
C MET A 394 -22.28 -3.32 -17.23
N LYS A 395 -23.31 -3.71 -17.99
CA LYS A 395 -24.09 -4.93 -17.71
C LYS A 395 -23.32 -6.22 -17.98
N ASN A 396 -22.40 -6.21 -18.96
CA ASN A 396 -21.56 -7.37 -19.28
C ASN A 396 -20.34 -7.51 -18.36
N GLY A 397 -20.24 -6.75 -17.25
CA GLY A 397 -19.23 -6.95 -16.22
C GLY A 397 -17.82 -6.52 -16.65
N SER A 398 -16.79 -7.20 -16.13
CA SER A 398 -15.39 -6.94 -16.49
C SER A 398 -14.82 -8.00 -17.44
N LEU A 399 -13.85 -7.61 -18.28
CA LEU A 399 -13.15 -8.54 -19.17
C LEU A 399 -12.49 -9.70 -18.41
N HIS A 400 -12.06 -9.49 -17.15
CA HIS A 400 -11.52 -10.55 -16.30
C HIS A 400 -12.53 -11.68 -16.05
N ASP A 401 -13.83 -11.36 -15.96
CA ASP A 401 -14.89 -12.35 -15.74
C ASP A 401 -15.14 -13.20 -16.99
N HIS A 402 -14.95 -12.63 -18.19
CA HIS A 402 -15.06 -13.34 -19.48
C HIS A 402 -13.83 -14.18 -19.82
N LEU A 403 -12.64 -13.78 -19.37
CA LEU A 403 -11.39 -14.55 -19.59
C LEU A 403 -11.17 -15.61 -18.51
N PHE A 404 -11.49 -15.34 -17.24
CA PHE A 404 -11.09 -16.15 -16.09
C PHE A 404 -12.21 -16.48 -15.09
N GLY A 405 -13.44 -16.03 -15.34
CA GLY A 405 -14.60 -16.38 -14.53
C GLY A 405 -15.14 -17.77 -14.86
N TRP A 406 -16.20 -18.18 -14.15
CA TRP A 406 -16.80 -19.52 -14.31
C TRP A 406 -17.21 -19.84 -15.76
N ALA A 407 -17.66 -18.82 -16.51
CA ALA A 407 -18.09 -18.95 -17.89
C ALA A 407 -16.97 -19.39 -18.85
N SER A 408 -15.72 -18.96 -18.64
CA SER A 408 -14.62 -19.28 -19.58
C SER A 408 -14.19 -20.75 -19.56
N THR A 409 -14.70 -21.55 -18.62
CA THR A 409 -14.55 -23.01 -18.59
C THR A 409 -15.36 -23.73 -19.68
N ALA A 410 -16.41 -23.11 -20.22
CA ALA A 410 -17.18 -23.65 -21.32
C ALA A 410 -16.62 -23.17 -22.67
N ARG A 411 -16.26 -24.09 -23.57
CA ARG A 411 -15.70 -23.76 -24.91
C ARG A 411 -16.64 -22.89 -25.75
N GLU A 412 -17.94 -23.03 -25.55
CA GLU A 412 -19.01 -22.27 -26.23
C GLU A 412 -19.18 -20.83 -25.69
N MET A 413 -18.50 -20.47 -24.59
CA MET A 413 -18.57 -19.15 -23.95
C MET A 413 -17.27 -18.34 -24.08
N LYS A 414 -16.24 -18.85 -24.77
CA LYS A 414 -15.02 -18.08 -25.06
C LYS A 414 -15.35 -16.88 -25.97
N LEU A 415 -14.88 -15.69 -25.61
CA LEU A 415 -14.96 -14.52 -26.49
C LEU A 415 -14.32 -14.83 -27.85
N SER A 416 -15.04 -14.55 -28.94
CA SER A 416 -14.52 -14.72 -30.30
C SER A 416 -13.52 -13.61 -30.66
N TRP A 417 -12.66 -13.88 -31.65
CA TRP A 417 -11.62 -12.95 -32.05
C TRP A 417 -12.14 -11.54 -32.42
N PRO A 418 -13.23 -11.36 -33.19
CA PRO A 418 -13.79 -10.03 -33.46
C PRO A 418 -14.14 -9.23 -32.20
N ILE A 419 -14.66 -9.88 -31.15
CA ILE A 419 -14.97 -9.23 -29.87
C ILE A 419 -13.66 -8.86 -29.14
N ARG A 420 -12.67 -9.76 -29.11
CA ARG A 420 -11.35 -9.46 -28.53
C ARG A 420 -10.64 -8.32 -29.26
N GLN A 421 -10.73 -8.27 -30.59
CA GLN A 421 -10.16 -7.22 -31.42
C GLN A 421 -10.83 -5.86 -31.13
N LYS A 422 -12.16 -5.82 -31.06
CA LYS A 422 -12.93 -4.63 -30.60
C LYS A 422 -12.44 -4.15 -29.23
N ILE A 423 -12.32 -5.08 -28.28
CA ILE A 423 -11.90 -4.79 -26.89
C ILE A 423 -10.47 -4.23 -26.85
N ALA A 424 -9.53 -4.82 -27.62
CA ALA A 424 -8.16 -4.34 -27.73
C ALA A 424 -8.07 -2.91 -28.32
N VAL A 425 -8.71 -2.67 -29.46
CA VAL A 425 -8.67 -1.38 -30.17
C VAL A 425 -9.38 -0.29 -29.35
N GLY A 426 -10.58 -0.56 -28.84
CA GLY A 426 -11.32 0.40 -28.02
C GLY A 426 -10.59 0.76 -26.72
N THR A 427 -9.98 -0.23 -26.05
CA THR A 427 -9.11 0.05 -24.88
C THR A 427 -7.93 0.92 -25.27
N ALA A 428 -7.25 0.62 -26.39
CA ALA A 428 -6.12 1.41 -26.86
C ALA A 428 -6.52 2.87 -27.16
N ARG A 429 -7.68 3.10 -27.80
CA ARG A 429 -8.26 4.44 -28.01
C ARG A 429 -8.54 5.16 -26.70
N GLY A 430 -9.13 4.46 -25.71
CA GLY A 430 -9.40 5.01 -24.39
C GLY A 430 -8.15 5.54 -23.69
N ILE A 431 -7.07 4.74 -23.67
CA ILE A 431 -5.79 5.16 -23.06
C ILE A 431 -5.10 6.25 -23.90
N ALA A 432 -5.13 6.16 -25.24
CA ALA A 432 -4.59 7.21 -26.11
C ALA A 432 -5.28 8.57 -25.91
N TYR A 433 -6.59 8.58 -25.63
CA TYR A 433 -7.33 9.79 -25.29
C TYR A 433 -6.91 10.37 -23.92
N LEU A 434 -6.59 9.53 -22.93
CA LEU A 434 -6.06 9.99 -21.64
C LEU A 434 -4.65 10.58 -21.76
N HIS A 435 -3.81 10.04 -22.66
CA HIS A 435 -2.44 10.54 -22.87
C HIS A 435 -2.40 11.78 -23.78
N TYR A 436 -3.21 11.85 -24.85
CA TYR A 436 -3.05 12.85 -25.91
C TYR A 436 -4.34 13.61 -26.28
N GLY A 437 -5.49 13.22 -25.72
CA GLY A 437 -6.80 13.87 -25.96
C GLY A 437 -7.24 14.84 -24.86
N VAL A 438 -6.48 14.95 -23.76
CA VAL A 438 -6.74 15.82 -22.60
C VAL A 438 -5.46 16.50 -22.13
N THR A 439 -5.59 17.67 -21.51
CA THR A 439 -4.46 18.49 -21.05
C THR A 439 -4.75 19.01 -19.63
N PRO A 440 -3.87 18.78 -18.63
CA PRO A 440 -2.68 17.92 -18.68
C PRO A 440 -3.01 16.46 -18.96
N SER A 441 -2.04 15.68 -19.45
CA SER A 441 -2.27 14.26 -19.75
C SER A 441 -2.46 13.42 -18.48
N ILE A 442 -3.23 12.34 -18.58
CA ILE A 442 -3.67 11.51 -17.46
C ILE A 442 -3.08 10.11 -17.60
N ILE A 443 -2.26 9.72 -16.62
CA ILE A 443 -1.71 8.37 -16.52
C ILE A 443 -2.66 7.55 -15.62
N HIS A 444 -3.19 6.44 -16.14
CA HIS A 444 -4.23 5.63 -15.49
C HIS A 444 -3.68 4.73 -14.37
N ARG A 445 -2.45 4.20 -14.55
CA ARG A 445 -1.62 3.48 -13.57
C ARG A 445 -2.13 2.12 -13.09
N ASP A 446 -3.38 1.76 -13.37
CA ASP A 446 -3.97 0.45 -13.03
C ASP A 446 -4.79 -0.11 -14.21
N ILE A 447 -4.21 -0.13 -15.42
CA ILE A 447 -4.80 -0.81 -16.59
C ILE A 447 -4.65 -2.33 -16.41
N LYS A 448 -5.79 -3.04 -16.42
CA LYS A 448 -5.87 -4.51 -16.22
C LYS A 448 -7.24 -5.05 -16.61
N ALA A 449 -7.37 -6.36 -16.85
CA ALA A 449 -8.62 -6.97 -17.32
C ALA A 449 -9.85 -6.70 -16.42
N SER A 450 -9.67 -6.58 -15.09
CA SER A 450 -10.77 -6.27 -14.16
C SER A 450 -11.16 -4.78 -14.10
N ASN A 451 -10.37 -3.90 -14.72
CA ASN A 451 -10.68 -2.49 -14.92
C ASN A 451 -11.09 -2.16 -16.37
N ILE A 452 -11.20 -3.16 -17.25
CA ILE A 452 -11.88 -3.02 -18.55
C ILE A 452 -13.30 -3.57 -18.39
N LEU A 453 -14.29 -2.69 -18.40
CA LEU A 453 -15.70 -3.06 -18.32
C LEU A 453 -16.32 -3.12 -19.72
N LEU A 454 -17.38 -3.92 -19.87
CA LEU A 454 -18.06 -4.14 -21.15
C LEU A 454 -19.52 -3.68 -21.05
N ASP A 455 -19.93 -2.78 -21.95
CA ASP A 455 -21.34 -2.41 -22.10
C ASP A 455 -22.14 -3.48 -22.86
N ASP A 456 -23.43 -3.23 -23.08
CA ASP A 456 -24.39 -4.15 -23.67
C ASP A 456 -23.92 -4.67 -25.06
N GLU A 457 -23.28 -3.81 -25.86
CA GLU A 457 -22.73 -4.10 -27.18
C GLU A 457 -21.27 -4.62 -27.17
N PHE A 458 -20.73 -4.96 -25.99
CA PHE A 458 -19.34 -5.38 -25.76
C PHE A 458 -18.28 -4.31 -26.16
N GLU A 459 -18.63 -3.02 -26.17
CA GLU A 459 -17.63 -1.96 -26.30
C GLU A 459 -16.84 -1.80 -24.98
N PRO A 460 -15.49 -1.77 -25.04
CA PRO A 460 -14.67 -1.66 -23.84
C PRO A 460 -14.75 -0.25 -23.26
N LYS A 461 -14.87 -0.17 -21.93
CA LYS A 461 -14.75 1.06 -21.13
C LYS A 461 -13.62 0.89 -20.12
N VAL A 462 -12.58 1.71 -20.20
CA VAL A 462 -11.56 1.76 -19.13
C VAL A 462 -12.17 2.39 -17.88
N ALA A 463 -11.97 1.74 -16.74
CA ALA A 463 -12.59 2.03 -15.47
C ALA A 463 -11.56 2.14 -14.33
N ASP A 464 -12.02 2.68 -13.20
CA ASP A 464 -11.27 2.83 -11.96
C ASP A 464 -10.00 3.71 -12.03
N PHE A 465 -10.22 4.98 -12.37
CA PHE A 465 -9.29 6.09 -12.21
C PHE A 465 -8.83 6.36 -10.76
N GLY A 466 -9.15 5.52 -9.77
CA GLY A 466 -8.84 5.72 -8.35
C GLY A 466 -7.36 5.70 -7.96
N LEU A 467 -6.46 5.54 -8.95
CA LEU A 467 -5.01 5.70 -8.81
C LEU A 467 -4.40 6.71 -9.79
N ALA A 468 -5.20 7.29 -10.69
CA ALA A 468 -4.72 8.09 -11.81
C ALA A 468 -3.95 9.34 -11.37
N LYS A 469 -3.02 9.82 -12.21
CA LYS A 469 -2.25 11.05 -11.96
C LYS A 469 -2.04 11.86 -13.23
N PHE A 470 -2.05 13.17 -13.07
CA PHE A 470 -1.70 14.13 -14.12
C PHE A 470 -0.19 14.12 -14.34
N ALA A 471 0.24 14.13 -15.60
CA ALA A 471 1.60 14.44 -15.99
C ALA A 471 1.68 15.93 -16.33
N PRO A 472 2.46 16.75 -15.59
CA PRO A 472 2.73 18.13 -15.98
C PRO A 472 3.44 18.21 -17.33
N GLU A 473 3.16 19.24 -18.12
CA GLU A 473 3.91 19.47 -19.35
C GLU A 473 5.40 19.71 -19.05
N GLY A 474 6.29 19.11 -19.85
CA GLY A 474 7.74 19.31 -19.77
C GLY A 474 8.50 18.48 -18.74
N VAL A 475 7.84 17.66 -17.90
CA VAL A 475 8.56 16.67 -17.05
C VAL A 475 8.71 15.32 -17.76
N SER A 476 9.84 14.64 -17.54
CA SER A 476 10.09 13.33 -18.16
C SER A 476 9.39 12.16 -17.46
N HIS A 477 9.02 12.34 -16.19
CA HIS A 477 8.31 11.37 -15.36
C HIS A 477 7.66 12.06 -14.15
N VAL A 478 6.67 11.40 -13.55
CA VAL A 478 6.09 11.77 -12.27
C VAL A 478 6.64 10.84 -11.18
N SER A 479 7.52 11.34 -10.33
CA SER A 479 8.05 10.59 -9.19
C SER A 479 6.96 10.41 -8.12
N THR A 480 6.50 9.18 -7.92
CA THR A 480 5.43 8.89 -6.94
C THR A 480 5.56 7.50 -6.34
N ARG A 481 4.96 7.28 -5.16
CA ARG A 481 4.91 5.96 -4.51
C ARG A 481 4.34 4.92 -5.48
N VAL A 482 4.95 3.74 -5.56
CA VAL A 482 4.46 2.63 -6.38
C VAL A 482 3.07 2.20 -5.92
N ALA A 483 2.11 2.14 -6.85
CA ALA A 483 0.80 1.52 -6.68
C ALA A 483 0.25 1.10 -8.05
N GLY A 484 -0.54 0.02 -8.07
CA GLY A 484 -1.02 -0.67 -9.27
C GLY A 484 -1.10 -2.17 -8.96
N THR A 485 -1.49 -2.98 -9.95
CA THR A 485 -1.69 -4.43 -9.77
C THR A 485 -0.46 -5.23 -10.20
N LEU A 486 0.01 -6.16 -9.34
CA LEU A 486 1.18 -7.01 -9.62
C LEU A 486 1.01 -7.78 -10.94
N GLY A 487 2.07 -7.86 -11.74
CA GLY A 487 2.05 -8.38 -13.11
C GLY A 487 1.79 -7.30 -14.18
N TYR A 488 1.10 -6.20 -13.85
CA TYR A 488 0.87 -5.08 -14.76
C TYR A 488 1.81 -3.88 -14.53
N VAL A 489 2.36 -3.72 -13.31
CA VAL A 489 3.24 -2.57 -12.99
C VAL A 489 4.53 -2.64 -13.82
N ALA A 490 4.80 -1.57 -14.57
CA ALA A 490 5.99 -1.45 -15.42
C ALA A 490 7.31 -1.47 -14.62
N PRO A 491 8.40 -2.11 -15.11
CA PRO A 491 9.64 -2.29 -14.34
C PRO A 491 10.28 -1.00 -13.84
N GLU A 492 10.35 0.06 -14.66
CA GLU A 492 10.92 1.35 -14.26
C GLU A 492 10.11 2.03 -13.16
N TYR A 493 8.78 1.84 -13.19
CA TYR A 493 7.90 2.40 -12.18
C TYR A 493 7.98 1.59 -10.88
N ALA A 494 8.07 0.26 -10.95
CA ALA A 494 8.26 -0.63 -9.81
C ALA A 494 9.61 -0.41 -9.09
N LEU A 495 10.70 -0.23 -9.85
CA LEU A 495 12.07 -0.11 -9.32
C LEU A 495 12.41 1.31 -8.85
N TYR A 496 11.94 2.34 -9.56
CA TYR A 496 12.40 3.73 -9.35
C TYR A 496 11.28 4.72 -8.99
N GLY A 497 10.01 4.29 -8.95
CA GLY A 497 8.87 5.18 -8.71
C GLY A 497 8.60 6.17 -9.86
N GLN A 498 9.24 5.98 -11.02
CA GLN A 498 9.11 6.82 -12.21
C GLN A 498 7.85 6.46 -13.00
N LEU A 499 6.75 7.19 -12.77
CA LEU A 499 5.50 6.99 -13.50
C LEU A 499 5.50 7.79 -14.81
N THR A 500 5.13 7.15 -15.93
CA THR A 500 4.99 7.78 -17.24
C THR A 500 3.77 7.23 -18.01
N GLU A 501 3.36 7.90 -19.09
CA GLU A 501 2.39 7.38 -20.06
C GLU A 501 2.79 5.99 -20.59
N ARG A 502 4.10 5.73 -20.74
CA ARG A 502 4.63 4.43 -21.16
C ARG A 502 4.53 3.34 -20.10
N SER A 503 4.19 3.68 -18.85
CA SER A 503 3.89 2.70 -17.81
C SER A 503 2.45 2.14 -17.98
N ASP A 504 1.52 2.94 -18.50
CA ASP A 504 0.22 2.43 -18.99
C ASP A 504 0.38 1.60 -20.27
N VAL A 505 1.28 1.98 -21.18
CA VAL A 505 1.59 1.18 -22.39
C VAL A 505 2.03 -0.23 -22.03
N TYR A 506 2.91 -0.38 -21.03
CA TYR A 506 3.33 -1.69 -20.53
C TYR A 506 2.14 -2.50 -19.98
N SER A 507 1.31 -1.85 -19.16
CA SER A 507 0.10 -2.44 -18.58
C SER A 507 -0.91 -2.88 -19.66
N PHE A 508 -1.04 -2.10 -20.75
CA PHE A 508 -1.81 -2.45 -21.94
C PHE A 508 -1.20 -3.63 -22.71
N GLY A 509 0.13 -3.69 -22.83
CA GLY A 509 0.82 -4.84 -23.43
C GLY A 509 0.56 -6.14 -22.68
N VAL A 510 0.59 -6.11 -21.34
CA VAL A 510 0.22 -7.24 -20.47
C VAL A 510 -1.25 -7.64 -20.68
N LEU A 511 -2.16 -6.66 -20.64
CA LEU A 511 -3.59 -6.86 -20.90
C LEU A 511 -3.85 -7.50 -22.28
N LEU A 512 -3.12 -7.08 -23.31
CA LEU A 512 -3.27 -7.62 -24.66
C LEU A 512 -2.73 -9.06 -24.74
N LEU A 513 -1.69 -9.40 -23.98
CA LEU A 513 -1.25 -10.80 -23.83
C LEU A 513 -2.29 -11.67 -23.09
N GLU A 514 -2.94 -11.17 -22.03
CA GLU A 514 -4.07 -11.89 -21.39
C GLU A 514 -5.17 -12.19 -22.42
N LEU A 515 -5.55 -11.16 -23.18
CA LEU A 515 -6.63 -11.20 -24.15
C LEU A 515 -6.34 -12.13 -25.33
N LEU A 516 -5.09 -12.20 -25.79
CA LEU A 516 -4.66 -13.11 -26.88
C LEU A 516 -4.52 -14.56 -26.41
N SER A 517 -3.99 -14.78 -25.20
CA SER A 517 -3.54 -16.11 -24.73
C SER A 517 -4.48 -16.85 -23.78
N GLY A 518 -5.44 -16.15 -23.16
CA GLY A 518 -6.26 -16.70 -22.08
C GLY A 518 -5.45 -17.00 -20.80
N LYS A 519 -4.23 -16.46 -20.66
CA LYS A 519 -3.37 -16.64 -19.47
C LYS A 519 -3.39 -15.40 -18.57
N LYS A 520 -3.25 -15.62 -17.26
CA LYS A 520 -3.11 -14.55 -16.27
C LYS A 520 -1.70 -13.93 -16.33
N PRO A 521 -1.49 -12.69 -15.83
CA PRO A 521 -0.20 -11.98 -15.95
C PRO A 521 0.97 -12.68 -15.26
N ILE A 522 0.65 -13.39 -14.17
CA ILE A 522 1.56 -14.28 -13.44
C ILE A 522 1.08 -15.71 -13.72
N ILE A 523 1.96 -16.52 -14.27
CA ILE A 523 1.74 -17.94 -14.56
C ILE A 523 2.35 -18.74 -13.42
N SER A 524 1.49 -19.40 -12.65
CA SER A 524 1.89 -20.39 -11.64
C SER A 524 1.59 -21.79 -12.17
N SER A 525 2.59 -22.67 -12.10
CA SER A 525 2.50 -24.10 -12.40
C SER A 525 2.85 -24.87 -11.12
N ASP A 526 2.13 -25.94 -10.81
CA ASP A 526 2.27 -26.65 -9.52
C ASP A 526 3.63 -27.37 -9.44
N GLY A 527 4.60 -26.72 -8.79
CA GLY A 527 5.96 -27.23 -8.56
C GLY A 527 7.08 -26.46 -9.27
N GLU A 528 6.76 -25.49 -10.12
CA GLU A 528 7.74 -24.71 -10.89
C GLU A 528 7.85 -23.25 -10.40
N GLN A 529 8.84 -22.51 -10.90
CA GLN A 529 8.95 -21.07 -10.63
C GLN A 529 7.82 -20.29 -11.31
N THR A 530 7.25 -19.31 -10.61
CA THR A 530 6.26 -18.38 -11.18
C THR A 530 6.88 -17.55 -12.29
N SER A 531 6.31 -17.59 -13.49
CA SER A 531 6.77 -16.83 -14.66
C SER A 531 5.80 -15.70 -15.02
N LEU A 532 6.29 -14.68 -15.72
CA LEU A 532 5.44 -13.60 -16.24
C LEU A 532 4.95 -13.94 -17.65
N VAL A 533 3.69 -13.60 -17.94
CA VAL A 533 3.11 -13.78 -19.30
C VAL A 533 3.92 -13.04 -20.36
N THR A 534 4.55 -11.92 -19.99
CA THR A 534 5.43 -11.11 -20.85
C THR A 534 6.65 -11.88 -21.32
N ASP A 535 7.18 -12.77 -20.50
CA ASP A 535 8.48 -13.41 -20.72
C ASP A 535 8.28 -14.78 -21.39
N TRP A 536 7.21 -15.48 -21.03
CA TRP A 536 6.68 -16.62 -21.79
C TRP A 536 6.39 -16.23 -23.26
N ALA A 537 5.61 -15.16 -23.50
CA ALA A 537 5.28 -14.72 -24.85
C ALA A 537 6.52 -14.23 -25.63
N TRP A 538 7.48 -13.58 -24.96
CA TRP A 538 8.76 -13.20 -25.57
C TRP A 538 9.60 -14.42 -25.98
N SER A 539 9.65 -15.47 -25.17
CA SER A 539 10.36 -16.70 -25.52
C SER A 539 9.78 -17.35 -26.77
N LEU A 540 8.45 -17.40 -26.90
CA LEU A 540 7.78 -17.94 -28.09
C LEU A 540 8.06 -17.09 -29.34
N VAL A 541 7.94 -15.76 -29.26
CA VAL A 541 8.29 -14.85 -30.37
C VAL A 541 9.75 -15.03 -30.81
N ARG A 542 10.68 -15.14 -29.85
CA ARG A 542 12.11 -15.38 -30.15
C ARG A 542 12.41 -16.73 -30.79
N GLU A 543 11.60 -17.75 -30.50
CA GLU A 543 11.71 -19.08 -31.11
C GLU A 543 10.98 -19.16 -32.48
N GLY A 544 10.45 -18.05 -32.99
CA GLY A 544 9.67 -18.01 -34.24
C GLY A 544 8.25 -18.57 -34.11
N ARG A 545 7.79 -18.79 -32.88
CA ARG A 545 6.53 -19.46 -32.51
C ARG A 545 5.47 -18.47 -32.06
N THR A 546 5.38 -17.33 -32.76
CA THR A 546 4.50 -16.20 -32.42
C THR A 546 3.04 -16.60 -32.25
N LEU A 547 2.55 -17.55 -33.06
CA LEU A 547 1.16 -18.05 -32.99
C LEU A 547 0.88 -18.95 -31.77
N ASP A 548 1.89 -19.57 -31.15
CA ASP A 548 1.74 -20.38 -29.92
C ASP A 548 1.35 -19.51 -28.70
N VAL A 549 1.37 -18.17 -28.84
CA VAL A 549 0.86 -17.22 -27.84
C VAL A 549 -0.68 -17.17 -27.84
N ILE A 550 -1.34 -17.59 -28.93
CA ILE A 550 -2.80 -17.50 -29.09
C ILE A 550 -3.53 -18.60 -28.31
N GLU A 551 -4.66 -18.26 -27.71
CA GLU A 551 -5.50 -19.20 -26.97
C GLU A 551 -6.11 -20.30 -27.86
N GLU A 552 -5.88 -21.56 -27.50
CA GLU A 552 -6.40 -22.71 -28.25
C GLU A 552 -7.94 -22.70 -28.31
N GLY A 553 -8.48 -22.89 -29.52
CA GLY A 553 -9.92 -22.98 -29.77
C GLY A 553 -10.67 -21.65 -29.66
N MET A 554 -9.98 -20.50 -29.79
CA MET A 554 -10.62 -19.19 -29.92
C MET A 554 -11.57 -19.16 -31.15
N PRO A 555 -12.86 -18.81 -31.00
CA PRO A 555 -13.78 -18.73 -32.13
C PRO A 555 -13.45 -17.59 -33.11
N GLU A 556 -13.79 -17.77 -34.39
CA GLU A 556 -13.67 -16.75 -35.46
C GLU A 556 -12.25 -16.16 -35.64
N LEU A 557 -11.21 -16.95 -35.36
CA LEU A 557 -9.81 -16.53 -35.40
C LEU A 557 -9.43 -15.82 -36.71
N GLY A 558 -8.70 -14.71 -36.60
CA GLY A 558 -8.18 -13.95 -37.75
C GLY A 558 -7.09 -14.70 -38.52
N SER A 559 -6.64 -14.14 -39.65
CA SER A 559 -5.52 -14.72 -40.40
C SER A 559 -4.22 -14.65 -39.59
N SER A 560 -3.27 -15.53 -39.90
CA SER A 560 -2.00 -15.64 -39.17
C SER A 560 -1.28 -14.30 -39.05
N GLU A 561 -1.25 -13.52 -40.13
CA GLU A 561 -0.60 -12.20 -40.18
C GLU A 561 -1.25 -11.20 -39.23
N VAL A 562 -2.58 -11.23 -39.09
CA VAL A 562 -3.34 -10.40 -38.14
C VAL A 562 -3.06 -10.83 -36.70
N MET A 563 -3.04 -12.14 -36.44
CA MET A 563 -2.78 -12.66 -35.09
C MET A 563 -1.34 -12.38 -34.64
N GLU A 564 -0.35 -12.64 -35.51
CA GLU A 564 1.06 -12.33 -35.26
C GLU A 564 1.28 -10.83 -35.02
N LYS A 565 0.67 -9.97 -35.83
CA LYS A 565 0.71 -8.50 -35.66
C LYS A 565 0.24 -8.08 -34.26
N TYR A 566 -0.85 -8.65 -33.76
CA TYR A 566 -1.35 -8.31 -32.42
C TYR A 566 -0.45 -8.87 -31.30
N VAL A 567 0.11 -10.08 -31.44
CA VAL A 567 1.12 -10.61 -30.49
C VAL A 567 2.37 -9.73 -30.47
N MET A 568 2.89 -9.32 -31.63
CA MET A 568 4.06 -8.46 -31.76
C MET A 568 3.82 -7.08 -31.13
N VAL A 569 2.63 -6.49 -31.31
CA VAL A 569 2.26 -5.25 -30.59
C VAL A 569 2.20 -5.47 -29.07
N ALA A 570 1.65 -6.58 -28.60
CA ALA A 570 1.56 -6.88 -27.17
C ALA A 570 2.95 -7.06 -26.52
N VAL A 571 3.85 -7.78 -27.19
CA VAL A 571 5.24 -8.04 -26.74
C VAL A 571 6.13 -6.79 -26.82
N LEU A 572 5.88 -5.89 -27.79
CA LEU A 572 6.55 -4.59 -27.92
C LEU A 572 6.03 -3.56 -26.89
N ALA A 573 4.72 -3.52 -26.64
CA ALA A 573 4.13 -2.65 -25.62
C ALA A 573 4.57 -3.07 -24.21
N SER A 574 4.62 -4.38 -23.93
CA SER A 574 5.14 -4.96 -22.66
C SER A 574 6.67 -5.08 -22.61
N HIS A 575 7.42 -4.36 -23.44
CA HIS A 575 8.88 -4.40 -23.41
C HIS A 575 9.44 -3.79 -22.11
N PRO A 576 10.42 -4.42 -21.42
CA PRO A 576 10.95 -3.92 -20.15
C PRO A 576 11.58 -2.52 -20.27
N GLN A 577 12.37 -2.25 -21.31
CA GLN A 577 12.93 -0.91 -21.54
C GLN A 577 11.87 0.07 -22.02
N LEU A 578 11.68 1.15 -21.25
CA LEU A 578 10.71 2.21 -21.53
C LEU A 578 10.87 2.80 -22.94
N TYR A 579 12.09 3.04 -23.43
CA TYR A 579 12.30 3.70 -24.74
C TYR A 579 11.80 2.87 -25.93
N ALA A 580 11.72 1.54 -25.80
CA ALA A 580 11.27 0.64 -26.86
C ALA A 580 9.74 0.67 -27.03
N ARG A 581 9.00 1.06 -25.98
CA ARG A 581 7.54 1.08 -26.01
C ARG A 581 7.03 2.22 -26.91
N PRO A 582 6.23 1.93 -27.95
CA PRO A 582 5.56 2.96 -28.74
C PRO A 582 4.54 3.73 -27.89
N LEU A 583 4.16 4.92 -28.34
CA LEU A 583 3.08 5.69 -27.72
C LEU A 583 1.72 5.07 -28.04
N MET A 584 0.71 5.31 -27.20
CA MET A 584 -0.63 4.72 -27.38
C MET A 584 -1.30 5.15 -28.70
N ASP A 585 -1.06 6.38 -29.19
CA ASP A 585 -1.58 6.82 -30.50
C ASP A 585 -1.00 5.99 -31.65
N LYS A 586 0.30 5.64 -31.58
CA LYS A 586 0.98 4.79 -32.53
C LYS A 586 0.51 3.34 -32.43
N ILE A 587 0.20 2.85 -31.23
CA ILE A 587 -0.43 1.54 -31.03
C ILE A 587 -1.80 1.51 -31.72
N VAL A 588 -2.67 2.48 -31.47
CA VAL A 588 -4.00 2.59 -32.12
C VAL A 588 -3.85 2.57 -33.64
N LYS A 589 -2.97 3.40 -34.21
CA LYS A 589 -2.68 3.43 -35.65
C LYS A 589 -2.22 2.07 -36.21
N ILE A 590 -1.36 1.35 -35.49
CA ILE A 590 -0.90 0.01 -35.90
C ILE A 590 -2.03 -1.03 -35.82
N LEU A 591 -2.88 -0.98 -34.79
CA LEU A 591 -3.98 -1.94 -34.64
C LEU A 591 -5.12 -1.74 -35.66
N GLU A 592 -5.34 -0.49 -36.10
CA GLU A 592 -6.41 -0.07 -37.01
C GLU A 592 -6.05 -0.10 -38.52
N THR A 593 -4.76 -0.09 -38.87
CA THR A 593 -4.29 0.02 -40.26
C THR A 593 -3.17 -0.98 -40.55
N ASP A 594 -2.86 -1.24 -41.81
CA ASP A 594 -1.83 -2.22 -42.23
C ASP A 594 -0.37 -1.75 -42.04
N LEU A 595 -0.14 -0.87 -41.05
CA LEU A 595 1.19 -0.50 -40.60
C LEU A 595 1.91 -1.69 -39.96
N VAL A 596 3.12 -1.95 -40.45
CA VAL A 596 4.03 -2.98 -39.92
C VAL A 596 4.47 -2.63 -38.49
N VAL A 597 4.50 -3.64 -37.61
CA VAL A 597 4.98 -3.48 -36.23
C VAL A 597 6.49 -3.19 -36.27
N PRO A 598 7.00 -2.18 -35.54
CA PRO A 598 8.43 -1.93 -35.45
C PRO A 598 9.18 -3.15 -34.91
N THR A 599 10.39 -3.40 -35.43
CA THR A 599 11.28 -4.46 -34.93
C THR A 599 11.45 -4.35 -33.41
N ILE A 600 11.14 -5.43 -32.70
CA ILE A 600 11.26 -5.47 -31.24
C ILE A 600 12.75 -5.56 -30.87
N PRO A 601 13.30 -4.64 -30.04
CA PRO A 601 14.66 -4.76 -29.56
C PRO A 601 14.85 -6.03 -28.70
N ASP A 602 16.10 -6.49 -28.58
CA ASP A 602 16.43 -7.54 -27.61
C ASP A 602 16.14 -7.04 -26.17
N ARG A 603 15.42 -7.85 -25.41
CA ARG A 603 15.20 -7.60 -23.98
C ARG A 603 16.50 -7.84 -23.19
N PRO A 604 16.83 -7.01 -22.19
CA PRO A 604 17.92 -7.34 -21.27
C PRO A 604 17.61 -8.63 -20.52
N ILE A 605 18.66 -9.30 -20.10
CA ILE A 605 18.59 -10.51 -19.29
C ILE A 605 17.90 -10.19 -17.94
N PRO A 606 16.86 -10.93 -17.52
CA PRO A 606 16.19 -10.70 -16.23
C PRO A 606 17.12 -10.92 -15.04
N LEU A 607 16.96 -10.11 -13.97
CA LEU A 607 17.75 -10.22 -12.74
C LEU A 607 17.57 -11.55 -11.98
N THR A 608 16.56 -12.35 -12.36
CA THR A 608 16.26 -13.68 -11.80
C THR A 608 16.64 -14.83 -12.73
N SER A 609 17.35 -14.55 -13.83
CA SER A 609 17.83 -15.57 -14.77
C SER A 609 18.89 -16.49 -14.14
N ASN A 610 18.82 -17.79 -14.44
CA ASN A 610 19.84 -18.76 -14.04
C ASN A 610 20.99 -18.76 -15.07
N LEU A 611 22.15 -19.36 -14.75
CA LEU A 611 23.29 -19.37 -15.67
C LEU A 611 22.94 -19.89 -17.08
N MET A 612 22.10 -20.92 -17.19
CA MET A 612 21.68 -21.48 -18.49
C MET A 612 20.84 -20.48 -19.32
N ASP A 613 20.04 -19.63 -18.67
CA ASP A 613 19.25 -18.59 -19.31
C ASP A 613 20.15 -17.44 -19.80
N ILE A 614 21.20 -17.12 -19.03
CA ILE A 614 22.25 -16.16 -19.38
C ILE A 614 23.02 -16.68 -20.60
N GLU A 615 23.45 -17.93 -20.59
CA GLU A 615 24.18 -18.58 -21.69
C GLU A 615 23.34 -18.69 -22.98
N LYS A 616 22.06 -19.09 -22.89
CA LYS A 616 21.12 -19.11 -24.05
C LYS A 616 20.90 -17.70 -24.60
N SER A 617 20.94 -16.66 -23.75
CA SER A 617 20.81 -15.26 -24.19
C SER A 617 22.08 -14.77 -24.89
N VAL A 618 23.26 -14.91 -24.28
CA VAL A 618 24.54 -14.50 -24.86
C VAL A 618 24.84 -15.22 -26.18
N SER A 619 24.51 -16.51 -26.28
CA SER A 619 24.71 -17.30 -27.51
C SER A 619 23.80 -16.88 -28.67
N SER A 620 22.75 -16.10 -28.41
CA SER A 620 21.75 -15.71 -29.43
C SER A 620 21.96 -14.31 -30.01
N SER A 621 22.60 -13.40 -29.28
CA SER A 621 22.95 -12.05 -29.77
C SER A 621 24.22 -12.11 -30.63
N GLY A 622 24.07 -12.60 -31.86
CA GLY A 622 25.18 -12.86 -32.78
C GLY A 622 26.06 -11.64 -33.08
N SER A 623 27.34 -11.71 -32.68
CA SER A 623 28.45 -10.82 -33.07
C SER A 623 28.16 -9.30 -33.10
N GLY A 624 27.38 -8.81 -32.13
CA GLY A 624 27.14 -7.37 -31.95
C GLY A 624 28.29 -6.69 -31.20
N HIS A 625 29.01 -5.77 -31.85
CA HIS A 625 30.13 -5.07 -31.22
C HIS A 625 29.64 -4.10 -30.14
N LEU A 626 29.84 -4.43 -28.85
CA LEU A 626 29.48 -3.59 -27.71
C LEU A 626 30.36 -2.34 -27.62
N SER A 627 29.93 -1.27 -28.29
CA SER A 627 30.55 0.06 -28.24
C SER A 627 30.14 0.82 -26.97
N SER A 628 30.85 0.56 -25.87
CA SER A 628 30.70 1.32 -24.63
C SER A 628 31.10 2.79 -24.81
N PHE A 629 30.19 3.72 -24.47
CA PHE A 629 30.50 5.15 -24.49
C PHE A 629 31.30 5.56 -23.24
N SER A 630 32.61 5.31 -23.31
CA SER A 630 33.67 5.74 -22.38
C SER A 630 33.60 5.26 -20.92
N GLY A 631 34.69 4.65 -20.44
CA GLY A 631 35.20 5.03 -19.13
C GLY A 631 35.38 3.98 -18.03
N TYR A 632 35.78 2.73 -18.31
CA TYR A 632 36.69 1.98 -17.41
C TYR A 632 37.50 0.95 -18.21
N GLN A 633 38.82 0.88 -17.97
CA GLN A 633 39.68 -0.15 -18.56
C GLN A 633 39.52 -1.47 -17.78
N SER A 634 39.41 -2.58 -18.48
CA SER A 634 39.42 -3.91 -17.86
C SER A 634 40.83 -4.25 -17.38
N PHE A 635 40.98 -4.52 -16.08
CA PHE A 635 42.24 -5.01 -15.52
C PHE A 635 42.38 -6.49 -15.86
N ALA A 636 43.27 -6.80 -16.80
CA ALA A 636 43.62 -8.18 -17.10
C ALA A 636 44.50 -8.75 -15.98
N LEU A 637 43.97 -9.67 -15.17
CA LEU A 637 44.79 -10.54 -14.35
C LEU A 637 45.55 -11.49 -15.28
N GLY A 638 46.86 -11.31 -15.37
CA GLY A 638 47.74 -12.20 -16.12
C GLY A 638 47.69 -13.62 -15.55
N LYS A 639 47.64 -14.61 -16.44
CA LYS A 639 48.02 -15.97 -16.10
C LYS A 639 49.55 -16.07 -16.16
N ASP A 640 50.18 -16.38 -15.04
CA ASP A 640 51.52 -16.94 -15.03
C ASP A 640 51.43 -18.44 -15.34
N ASP A 641 51.46 -18.80 -16.63
CA ASP A 641 51.63 -20.20 -17.05
C ASP A 641 53.13 -20.56 -17.00
N THR A 642 53.50 -21.52 -16.13
CA THR A 642 54.90 -21.81 -15.76
C THR A 642 55.60 -22.81 -16.71
N ALA A 643 56.53 -22.32 -17.54
CA ALA A 643 57.49 -23.11 -18.33
C ALA A 643 58.57 -22.16 -18.92
N THR A 644 59.88 -22.43 -18.98
CA THR A 644 60.73 -23.55 -18.49
C THR A 644 62.13 -22.98 -18.18
N THR A 645 62.87 -23.51 -17.21
CA THR A 645 64.30 -23.20 -17.03
C THR A 645 65.20 -24.14 -17.83
N THR A 646 66.22 -23.58 -18.49
CA THR A 646 67.39 -24.29 -19.02
C THR A 646 68.62 -23.39 -18.86
N GLU A 647 69.69 -23.98 -18.32
CA GLU A 647 70.99 -23.36 -17.95
C GLU A 647 70.95 -22.38 -16.77
#